data_AF-A0A2V6J134-F1
#
_entry.id   AF-A0A2V6J134-F1
#
_cell.length_a   1.000
_cell.length_b   1.000
_cell.length_c   1.000
_cell.angle_alpha   90.00
_cell.angle_beta   90.00
_cell.angle_gamma   90.00
#
_symmetry.space_group_name_H-M   'P 1'
#
loop_
_entity.id
_entity.type
_entity.pdbx_description
1 polymer ?
#
loop_
_entity_poly.entity_id
_entity_poly.type
_entity_poly.pdbx_seq_one_letter_code
_entity_poly.pdbx_strand_id
1 'polypeptide(L)'
;MVFTSRTVPWDKAAHSRELLLSREWLVTNGLGGFASGTIAGAVTRRYHGLLIAALPTPHGRTVMWSHVSEFLRFPDDDVVSLGAEERAGGQLDLGAADYLHEFRLENGLPVWTYRVRGIVLEKRVLMLHLQNTVHLIYRILEAETRPRLELRPAFYFRHYESAVNEGLPAPYHLSAIEDRYEVSAAQSELPPLRMKLANDDAQFTVSPQSIHQVFYRVEQSRGYAYEGELWSPGFFVVDMQERDLTAIIASTEAWDIINVLTPETALAAEEERRAKMLDEALPEARSKFAAELVFAGDQFIITPAGRFEEAARAHAAGDEVRTVIAGYHWFTDWGRDTMISLEGLTLVTGRCLEAGYILRTFAHYVRYGLIPNMFPDGEKEGLYHTADATLWFFHALSRYLHYTDDRTTLHLLLPVLIDVAEYHLRGTRFNIHVDPRDGLLAQGAEGYQLTWMDAKMGDWVVTPRRGKAVEINALWYNALELLARWCREEGDVKHAEKYGDAAKSARDSFNQRFWFADGGYLFDVVDCNGQSQANDSSCRPNQLFAISLEHPVLDQKRWASVVNVAQKKLLTSVGLRSLSPDHPDYKPIYSGDLRSRDGAYHQGTVWAWLIGPFVDAWLKVHPDDTTRARKFLETFPQHLGDDGIGTISEVFDAREPHFAGGCIAQAWSVAEVLRSWIKTA
;
A
#
# COMPACT_ATOMS: atom_id res chain seq x y z
N MET A 1 0.33 24.76 -13.30
CA MET A 1 0.49 23.68 -12.31
C MET A 1 -0.73 23.68 -11.42
N VAL A 2 -1.41 22.53 -11.31
CA VAL A 2 -2.46 22.35 -10.29
C VAL A 2 -1.74 22.07 -8.98
N PHE A 3 -1.74 23.04 -8.08
CA PHE A 3 -1.19 22.88 -6.74
C PHE A 3 -2.25 22.24 -5.85
N THR A 4 -1.94 21.08 -5.27
CA THR A 4 -2.81 20.44 -4.29
C THR A 4 -2.23 20.63 -2.90
N SER A 5 -3.08 21.03 -1.96
CA SER A 5 -2.70 21.14 -0.57
C SER A 5 -3.81 20.61 0.33
N ARG A 6 -3.42 19.78 1.30
CA ARG A 6 -4.31 19.27 2.35
C ARG A 6 -3.75 19.68 3.70
N THR A 7 -4.38 20.64 4.34
CA THR A 7 -4.11 20.98 5.75
C THR A 7 -4.91 20.02 6.64
N VAL A 8 -4.24 19.44 7.63
CA VAL A 8 -4.89 18.59 8.63
C VAL A 8 -5.37 19.48 9.77
N PRO A 9 -6.68 19.52 10.08
CA PRO A 9 -7.16 20.30 11.21
C PRO A 9 -6.90 19.58 12.54
N TRP A 10 -6.42 20.32 13.53
CA TRP A 10 -6.45 19.95 14.95
C TRP A 10 -6.54 21.22 15.80
N ASP A 11 -7.07 21.11 17.02
CA ASP A 11 -7.02 22.18 18.02
C ASP A 11 -6.02 21.84 19.14
N LYS A 12 -5.78 22.80 20.05
CA LYS A 12 -4.78 22.63 21.12
C LYS A 12 -5.27 21.83 22.33
N ALA A 13 -6.52 21.35 22.34
CA ALA A 13 -7.06 20.54 23.43
C ALA A 13 -6.41 19.14 23.46
N ALA A 14 -6.41 18.48 24.62
CA ALA A 14 -5.72 17.21 24.82
C ALA A 14 -6.16 16.09 23.84
N HIS A 15 -7.48 15.94 23.61
CA HIS A 15 -8.00 14.96 22.65
C HIS A 15 -7.54 15.24 21.21
N SER A 16 -7.33 16.51 20.87
CA SER A 16 -6.82 16.91 19.56
C SER A 16 -5.30 16.77 19.44
N ARG A 17 -4.55 16.83 20.55
CA ARG A 17 -3.12 16.51 20.57
C ARG A 17 -2.86 15.02 20.31
N GLU A 18 -3.76 14.14 20.77
CA GLU A 18 -3.67 12.70 20.49
C GLU A 18 -3.75 12.41 18.97
N LEU A 19 -4.49 13.23 18.21
CA LEU A 19 -4.52 13.12 16.73
C LEU A 19 -3.13 13.31 16.11
N LEU A 20 -2.25 14.08 16.73
CA LEU A 20 -0.87 14.27 16.24
C LEU A 20 -0.02 13.01 16.43
N LEU A 21 -0.41 12.11 17.33
CA LEU A 21 0.25 10.82 17.59
C LEU A 21 -0.40 9.66 16.84
N SER A 22 -1.70 9.74 16.55
CA SER A 22 -2.43 8.68 15.84
C SER A 22 -2.38 8.84 14.32
N ARG A 23 -2.20 10.06 13.81
CA ARG A 23 -2.12 10.33 12.37
C ARG A 23 -0.68 10.22 11.87
N GLU A 24 -0.53 9.49 10.77
CA GLU A 24 0.74 9.11 10.20
C GLU A 24 0.91 9.70 8.80
N TRP A 25 2.14 10.06 8.46
CA TRP A 25 2.55 10.47 7.12
C TRP A 25 3.45 9.41 6.50
N LEU A 26 3.50 9.37 5.17
CA LEU A 26 4.30 8.44 4.39
C LEU A 26 4.94 9.16 3.20
N VAL A 27 6.22 8.90 2.98
CA VAL A 27 6.96 9.31 1.78
C VAL A 27 7.74 8.09 1.31
N THR A 28 7.68 7.76 0.02
CA THR A 28 8.38 6.60 -0.55
C THR A 28 9.37 7.03 -1.62
N ASN A 29 10.32 6.15 -1.96
CA ASN A 29 11.37 6.44 -2.93
C ASN A 29 11.25 5.68 -4.25
N GLY A 30 10.16 4.94 -4.48
CA GLY A 30 10.00 4.12 -5.70
C GLY A 30 10.91 2.88 -5.77
N LEU A 31 11.65 2.54 -4.71
CA LEU A 31 12.41 1.28 -4.60
C LEU A 31 11.74 0.26 -3.65
N GLY A 32 10.63 0.66 -3.01
CA GLY A 32 10.04 -0.03 -1.87
C GLY A 32 10.47 0.57 -0.52
N GLY A 33 11.51 1.40 -0.50
CA GLY A 33 11.96 2.14 0.68
C GLY A 33 11.03 3.31 1.00
N PHE A 34 10.98 3.67 2.28
CA PHE A 34 10.05 4.69 2.76
C PHE A 34 10.55 5.42 4.02
N ALA A 35 9.93 6.57 4.28
CA ALA A 35 9.98 7.32 5.52
C ALA A 35 8.54 7.46 6.03
N SER A 36 8.32 7.21 7.31
CA SER A 36 7.00 7.32 7.92
C SER A 36 7.10 7.60 9.41
N GLY A 37 6.14 8.34 9.92
CA GLY A 37 6.04 8.70 11.33
C GLY A 37 4.73 9.39 11.64
N THR A 38 4.58 9.80 12.89
CA THR A 38 3.44 10.60 13.34
C THR A 38 3.60 12.07 12.98
N ILE A 39 2.51 12.84 12.96
CA ILE A 39 2.59 14.31 12.78
C ILE A 39 3.43 14.95 13.91
N ALA A 40 3.34 14.44 15.14
CA ALA A 40 4.12 14.93 16.28
C ALA A 40 5.62 14.57 16.21
N GLY A 41 6.02 13.63 15.36
CA GLY A 41 7.41 13.15 15.27
C GLY A 41 7.78 12.04 16.25
N ALA A 42 6.86 11.63 17.13
CA ALA A 42 7.03 10.47 18.01
C ALA A 42 7.00 9.17 17.22
N VAL A 43 7.85 8.23 17.61
CA VAL A 43 7.92 6.87 17.07
C VAL A 43 6.93 5.98 17.80
N THR A 44 5.79 5.64 17.18
CA THR A 44 4.71 4.90 17.86
C THR A 44 4.57 3.44 17.43
N ARG A 45 5.20 3.03 16.33
CA ARG A 45 5.25 1.63 15.84
C ARG A 45 6.63 1.25 15.29
N ARG A 46 6.91 -0.05 15.18
CA ARG A 46 8.21 -0.57 14.72
C ARG A 46 8.55 -0.18 13.26
N TYR A 47 7.57 0.33 12.52
CA TYR A 47 7.72 0.74 11.14
C TYR A 47 7.97 2.24 10.96
N HIS A 48 8.02 3.01 12.05
CA HIS A 48 8.38 4.43 11.98
C HIS A 48 9.89 4.62 11.86
N GLY A 49 10.27 5.54 10.98
CA GLY A 49 11.64 5.85 10.63
C GLY A 49 11.71 6.93 9.55
N LEU A 50 12.81 7.69 9.56
CA LEU A 50 13.12 8.68 8.53
C LEU A 50 13.79 8.05 7.30
N LEU A 51 14.40 6.86 7.46
CA LEU A 51 14.88 6.05 6.33
C LEU A 51 14.73 4.56 6.64
N ILE A 52 13.74 3.94 6.00
CA ILE A 52 13.65 2.49 5.83
C ILE A 52 14.14 2.21 4.41
N ALA A 53 15.40 1.81 4.29
CA ALA A 53 16.06 1.60 3.01
C ALA A 53 15.64 0.26 2.41
N ALA A 54 15.29 0.24 1.11
CA ALA A 54 15.12 -1.01 0.37
C ALA A 54 16.50 -1.50 -0.08
N LEU A 55 17.05 -2.46 0.67
CA LEU A 55 18.36 -3.02 0.40
C LEU A 55 18.25 -4.34 -0.40
N PRO A 56 19.25 -4.69 -1.21
CA PRO A 56 19.27 -5.96 -1.91
C PRO A 56 19.16 -7.17 -0.98
N THR A 57 18.68 -8.30 -1.51
CA THR A 57 18.75 -9.62 -0.85
C THR A 57 20.14 -9.89 -0.28
N PRO A 58 20.25 -10.37 0.98
CA PRO A 58 19.17 -10.85 1.84
C PRO A 58 18.57 -9.80 2.79
N HIS A 59 18.98 -8.53 2.70
CA HIS A 59 18.66 -7.53 3.72
C HIS A 59 17.22 -7.01 3.67
N GLY A 60 16.65 -6.86 2.46
CA GLY A 60 15.29 -6.31 2.31
C GLY A 60 15.15 -4.90 2.88
N ARG A 61 13.95 -4.55 3.33
CA ARG A 61 13.66 -3.26 3.96
C ARG A 61 14.28 -3.19 5.37
N THR A 62 15.22 -2.26 5.53
CA THR A 62 16.00 -2.10 6.76
C THR A 62 15.81 -0.70 7.31
N VAL A 63 15.46 -0.59 8.59
CA VAL A 63 15.42 0.70 9.31
C VAL A 63 16.87 1.17 9.46
N MET A 64 17.26 2.21 8.74
CA MET A 64 18.60 2.80 8.82
C MET A 64 18.59 4.08 9.65
N TRP A 65 17.51 4.87 9.61
CA TRP A 65 17.38 6.06 10.43
C TRP A 65 16.02 6.10 11.13
N SER A 66 16.02 5.95 12.45
CA SER A 66 14.80 5.75 13.24
C SER A 66 14.15 7.07 13.65
N HIS A 67 14.92 8.02 14.16
CA HIS A 67 14.38 9.26 14.73
C HIS A 67 15.42 10.39 14.73
N VAL A 68 14.96 11.61 14.93
CA VAL A 68 15.79 12.79 15.17
C VAL A 68 15.13 13.63 16.26
N SER A 69 15.87 13.97 17.31
CA SER A 69 15.41 14.96 18.28
C SER A 69 15.82 16.34 17.78
N GLU A 70 14.87 17.27 17.74
CA GLU A 70 15.04 18.60 17.15
C GLU A 70 14.85 19.70 18.19
N PHE A 71 15.80 20.62 18.27
CA PHE A 71 15.75 21.73 19.22
C PHE A 71 16.10 23.06 18.57
N LEU A 72 15.36 24.11 18.94
CA LEU A 72 15.75 25.51 18.73
C LEU A 72 16.32 26.06 20.03
N ARG A 73 17.57 26.51 20.00
CA ARG A 73 18.22 27.19 21.12
C ARG A 73 18.31 28.69 20.85
N PHE A 74 17.98 29.49 21.84
CA PHE A 74 17.96 30.95 21.74
C PHE A 74 19.13 31.59 22.51
N PRO A 75 19.48 32.86 22.23
CA PRO A 75 20.59 33.54 22.90
C PRO A 75 20.46 33.71 24.42
N ASP A 76 19.25 33.54 24.96
CA ASP A 76 18.94 33.58 26.40
C ASP A 76 18.99 32.20 27.07
N ASP A 77 19.65 31.23 26.44
CA ASP A 77 19.80 29.83 26.85
C ASP A 77 18.49 29.02 26.91
N ASP A 78 17.38 29.58 26.45
CA ASP A 78 16.11 28.87 26.32
C ASP A 78 16.15 27.86 25.17
N VAL A 79 15.45 26.73 25.35
CA VAL A 79 15.47 25.60 24.42
C VAL A 79 14.05 25.11 24.18
N VAL A 80 13.65 25.08 22.91
CA VAL A 80 12.35 24.58 22.49
C VAL A 80 12.52 23.30 21.67
N SER A 81 11.87 22.22 22.08
CA SER A 81 11.79 21.00 21.27
C SER A 81 10.70 21.13 20.20
N LEU A 82 11.00 20.66 18.99
CA LEU A 82 10.08 20.66 17.84
C LEU A 82 9.45 19.28 17.58
N GLY A 83 9.89 18.25 18.29
CA GLY A 83 9.38 16.88 18.17
C GLY A 83 8.69 16.41 19.46
N ALA A 84 8.17 15.20 19.41
CA ALA A 84 7.60 14.51 20.54
C ALA A 84 8.35 13.21 20.85
N GLU A 85 8.45 12.89 22.14
CA GLU A 85 9.06 11.65 22.60
C GLU A 85 8.15 10.97 23.62
N GLU A 86 8.00 9.65 23.51
CA GLU A 86 7.28 8.84 24.48
C GLU A 86 8.22 7.81 25.11
N ARG A 87 8.28 7.81 26.44
CA ARG A 87 9.10 6.90 27.24
C ARG A 87 8.23 5.95 28.06
N ALA A 88 8.79 4.76 28.34
CA ALA A 88 8.15 3.79 29.22
C ALA A 88 7.78 4.42 30.58
N GLY A 89 6.69 3.96 31.18
CA GLY A 89 6.11 4.58 32.39
C GLY A 89 5.16 5.75 32.13
N GLY A 90 4.78 5.99 30.87
CA GLY A 90 3.76 6.98 30.48
C GLY A 90 4.26 8.42 30.41
N GLN A 91 5.57 8.62 30.30
CA GLN A 91 6.16 9.94 30.11
C GLN A 91 6.06 10.31 28.63
N LEU A 92 5.05 11.11 28.29
CA LEU A 92 4.82 11.63 26.96
C LEU A 92 5.18 13.12 26.92
N ASP A 93 6.21 13.48 26.17
CA ASP A 93 6.52 14.87 25.84
C ASP A 93 5.89 15.22 24.48
N LEU A 94 4.87 16.08 24.54
CA LEU A 94 4.18 16.65 23.39
C LEU A 94 4.31 18.19 23.36
N GLY A 95 5.34 18.76 24.00
CA GLY A 95 5.53 20.20 24.08
C GLY A 95 5.59 20.89 22.71
N ALA A 96 6.09 20.20 21.69
CA ALA A 96 6.13 20.69 20.31
C ALA A 96 4.74 21.04 19.72
N ALA A 97 3.67 20.38 20.20
CA ALA A 97 2.31 20.62 19.74
C ALA A 97 1.83 22.06 20.05
N ASP A 98 2.42 22.73 21.04
CA ASP A 98 2.09 24.12 21.37
C ASP A 98 2.62 25.11 20.33
N TYR A 99 3.69 24.74 19.63
CA TYR A 99 4.39 25.53 18.62
C TYR A 99 4.04 25.15 17.19
N LEU A 100 3.56 23.92 16.97
CA LEU A 100 3.07 23.49 15.66
C LEU A 100 1.85 24.34 15.27
N HIS A 101 2.01 25.11 14.19
CA HIS A 101 0.96 25.98 13.68
C HIS A 101 0.16 25.29 12.56
N GLU A 102 0.85 24.56 11.69
CA GLU A 102 0.23 23.85 10.57
C GLU A 102 0.99 22.54 10.26
N PHE A 103 0.23 21.50 9.93
CA PHE A 103 0.70 20.35 9.19
C PHE A 103 -0.14 20.22 7.92
N ARG A 104 0.53 20.10 6.77
CA ARG A 104 -0.14 19.94 5.48
C ARG A 104 0.63 18.97 4.59
N LEU A 105 -0.08 18.38 3.64
CA LEU A 105 0.54 17.76 2.47
C LEU A 105 0.52 18.75 1.31
N GLU A 106 1.68 19.04 0.73
CA GLU A 106 1.80 19.78 -0.54
C GLU A 106 2.14 18.79 -1.65
N ASN A 107 1.21 18.59 -2.58
CA ASN A 107 1.33 17.57 -3.63
C ASN A 107 1.67 16.18 -3.08
N GLY A 108 1.14 15.84 -1.90
CA GLY A 108 1.39 14.58 -1.21
C GLY A 108 2.67 14.53 -0.36
N LEU A 109 3.46 15.61 -0.28
CA LEU A 109 4.67 15.68 0.55
C LEU A 109 4.39 16.40 1.87
N PRO A 110 4.87 15.89 3.01
CA PRO A 110 4.55 16.44 4.32
C PRO A 110 5.35 17.70 4.64
N VAL A 111 4.64 18.72 5.12
CA VAL A 111 5.17 20.01 5.51
C VAL A 111 4.62 20.40 6.88
N TRP A 112 5.53 20.78 7.77
CA TRP A 112 5.20 21.33 9.08
C TRP A 112 5.59 22.81 9.10
N THR A 113 4.75 23.63 9.73
CA THR A 113 5.07 25.02 10.02
C THR A 113 4.93 25.26 11.51
N TYR A 114 6.03 25.68 12.15
CA TYR A 114 6.11 26.01 13.56
C TYR A 114 6.18 27.52 13.75
N ARG A 115 5.55 28.02 14.82
CA ARG A 115 5.68 29.41 15.26
C ARG A 115 6.25 29.44 16.67
N VAL A 116 7.51 29.86 16.79
CA VAL A 116 8.26 29.84 18.06
C VAL A 116 8.91 31.20 18.26
N ARG A 117 8.54 31.95 19.30
CA ARG A 117 9.21 33.19 19.73
C ARG A 117 9.56 34.17 18.60
N GLY A 118 8.58 34.50 17.74
CA GLY A 118 8.80 35.43 16.61
C GLY A 118 9.51 34.81 15.40
N ILE A 119 9.66 33.49 15.37
CA ILE A 119 10.22 32.72 14.26
C ILE A 119 9.13 31.84 13.64
N VAL A 120 9.09 31.82 12.31
CA VAL A 120 8.30 30.87 11.53
C VAL A 120 9.25 29.88 10.87
N LEU A 121 9.25 28.63 11.35
CA LEU A 121 10.10 27.56 10.83
C LEU A 121 9.26 26.58 10.01
N GLU A 122 9.66 26.32 8.77
CA GLU A 122 9.12 25.25 7.95
C GLU A 122 10.04 24.03 8.00
N LYS A 123 9.44 22.84 8.17
CA LYS A 123 10.11 21.53 8.08
C LYS A 123 9.47 20.72 6.96
N ARG A 124 10.29 20.03 6.16
CA ARG A 124 9.84 19.10 5.09
C ARG A 124 10.60 17.79 5.15
N VAL A 125 9.92 16.70 4.78
CA VAL A 125 10.55 15.40 4.54
C VAL A 125 10.44 15.08 3.05
N LEU A 126 11.56 14.75 2.44
CA LEU A 126 11.65 14.35 1.04
C LEU A 126 12.51 13.09 0.91
N MET A 127 12.04 12.10 0.18
CA MET A 127 12.90 11.01 -0.31
C MET A 127 13.16 11.19 -1.80
N LEU A 128 14.40 11.03 -2.22
CA LEU A 128 14.72 11.11 -3.65
C LEU A 128 14.22 9.86 -4.37
N HIS A 129 13.57 10.09 -5.51
CA HIS A 129 13.08 9.01 -6.35
C HIS A 129 14.23 8.13 -6.85
N LEU A 130 14.07 6.81 -6.72
CA LEU A 130 15.03 5.76 -7.03
C LEU A 130 16.35 5.85 -6.25
N GLN A 131 16.33 6.42 -5.05
CA GLN A 131 17.49 6.44 -4.14
C GLN A 131 17.07 6.13 -2.70
N ASN A 132 17.90 5.39 -1.98
CA ASN A 132 17.75 5.26 -0.53
C ASN A 132 18.35 6.49 0.18
N THR A 133 17.81 7.67 -0.15
CA THR A 133 18.24 8.99 0.35
C THR A 133 17.04 9.78 0.85
N VAL A 134 17.14 10.33 2.06
CA VAL A 134 16.15 11.24 2.66
C VAL A 134 16.79 12.60 2.94
N HIS A 135 16.06 13.66 2.60
CA HIS A 135 16.36 15.04 2.96
C HIS A 135 15.34 15.50 3.98
N LEU A 136 15.81 15.87 5.17
CA LEU A 136 15.00 16.52 6.19
C LEU A 136 15.36 18.01 6.20
N ILE A 137 14.49 18.82 5.60
CA ILE A 137 14.76 20.21 5.23
C ILE A 137 14.12 21.14 6.25
N TYR A 138 14.87 22.14 6.69
CA TYR A 138 14.45 23.22 7.58
C TYR A 138 14.66 24.57 6.90
N ARG A 139 13.64 25.43 6.95
CA ARG A 139 13.71 26.79 6.41
C ARG A 139 13.11 27.77 7.39
N ILE A 140 13.84 28.82 7.71
CA ILE A 140 13.28 29.95 8.45
C ILE A 140 12.58 30.87 7.44
N LEU A 141 11.25 30.98 7.55
CA LEU A 141 10.45 31.87 6.69
C LEU A 141 10.48 33.31 7.19
N GLU A 142 10.41 33.49 8.51
CA GLU A 142 10.42 34.76 9.21
C GLU A 142 11.21 34.59 10.51
N ALA A 143 12.05 35.55 10.90
CA ALA A 143 12.78 35.50 12.16
C ALA A 143 13.12 36.89 12.71
N GLU A 144 12.73 37.13 13.96
CA GLU A 144 13.15 38.32 14.74
C GLU A 144 14.49 38.11 15.47
N THR A 145 14.92 36.86 15.64
CA THR A 145 16.16 36.47 16.32
C THR A 145 16.91 35.40 15.53
N ARG A 146 18.18 35.16 15.86
CA ARG A 146 19.01 34.12 15.22
C ARG A 146 19.04 32.86 16.10
N PRO A 147 18.15 31.88 15.91
CA PRO A 147 18.17 30.64 16.69
C PRO A 147 19.31 29.74 16.22
N ARG A 148 19.75 28.87 17.12
CA ARG A 148 20.59 27.72 16.79
C ARG A 148 19.69 26.50 16.65
N LEU A 149 19.71 25.87 15.48
CA LEU A 149 19.07 24.58 15.24
C LEU A 149 20.02 23.48 15.68
N GLU A 150 19.55 22.59 16.57
CA GLU A 150 20.24 21.38 16.99
C GLU A 150 19.46 20.15 16.54
N LEU A 151 20.15 19.24 15.83
CA LEU A 151 19.56 18.01 15.28
C LEU A 151 20.33 16.79 15.77
N ARG A 152 19.67 15.95 16.55
CA ARG A 152 20.26 14.74 17.10
C ARG A 152 19.68 13.48 16.45
N PRO A 153 20.35 12.88 15.45
CA PRO A 153 19.86 11.64 14.86
C PRO A 153 20.03 10.46 15.81
N ALA A 154 19.10 9.53 15.74
CA ALA A 154 19.06 8.30 16.53
C ALA A 154 18.77 7.08 15.64
N PHE A 155 19.44 5.97 15.94
CA PHE A 155 19.51 4.80 15.09
C PHE A 155 19.19 3.52 15.85
N TYR A 156 18.47 2.65 15.17
CA TYR A 156 18.43 1.23 15.43
C TYR A 156 18.39 0.51 14.08
N PHE A 157 19.56 0.01 13.66
CA PHE A 157 19.72 -0.73 12.41
C PHE A 157 19.11 -2.11 12.59
N ARG A 158 18.01 -2.36 11.91
CA ARG A 158 17.31 -3.65 11.96
C ARG A 158 16.45 -3.85 10.75
N HIS A 159 16.14 -5.11 10.46
CA HIS A 159 15.05 -5.42 9.56
C HIS A 159 13.75 -4.80 10.10
N TYR A 160 12.93 -4.24 9.21
CA TYR A 160 11.73 -3.49 9.61
C TYR A 160 10.68 -4.34 10.35
N GLU A 161 10.66 -5.66 10.12
CA GLU A 161 9.83 -6.63 10.85
C GLU A 161 10.43 -7.10 12.20
N SER A 162 11.70 -6.85 12.48
CA SER A 162 12.33 -7.28 13.75
C SER A 162 11.62 -6.63 14.94
N ALA A 163 11.58 -7.36 16.07
CA ALA A 163 11.03 -6.81 17.30
C ALA A 163 11.92 -5.67 17.82
N VAL A 164 11.29 -4.67 18.44
CA VAL A 164 11.97 -3.44 18.88
C VAL A 164 12.87 -3.66 20.11
N ASN A 165 12.85 -4.85 20.70
CA ASN A 165 13.58 -5.22 21.92
C ASN A 165 14.69 -6.26 21.68
N GLU A 166 15.07 -6.55 20.43
CA GLU A 166 16.14 -7.53 20.12
C GLU A 166 17.56 -7.02 20.48
N GLY A 167 17.68 -5.76 20.88
CA GLY A 167 18.94 -5.12 21.21
C GLY A 167 19.63 -4.49 20.00
N LEU A 168 20.48 -3.50 20.26
CA LEU A 168 21.21 -2.78 19.21
C LEU A 168 22.32 -3.65 18.61
N PRO A 169 22.58 -3.60 17.28
CA PRO A 169 23.70 -4.28 16.63
C PRO A 169 25.03 -3.55 16.91
N ALA A 170 25.39 -3.46 18.18
CA ALA A 170 26.55 -2.72 18.67
C ALA A 170 27.88 -3.53 18.51
N PRO A 171 29.05 -2.86 18.47
CA PRO A 171 29.24 -1.42 18.52
C PRO A 171 28.85 -0.73 17.19
N TYR A 172 28.35 0.49 17.30
CA TYR A 172 28.27 1.41 16.17
C TYR A 172 29.60 2.11 15.98
N HIS A 173 30.03 2.24 14.73
CA HIS A 173 31.19 3.02 14.33
C HIS A 173 30.75 4.32 13.67
N LEU A 174 31.37 5.43 14.08
CA LEU A 174 31.26 6.73 13.42
C LEU A 174 32.59 7.04 12.74
N SER A 175 32.56 7.25 11.44
CA SER A 175 33.66 7.84 10.68
C SER A 175 33.29 9.28 10.31
N ALA A 176 34.21 10.23 10.49
CA ALA A 176 34.01 11.63 10.15
C ALA A 176 35.19 12.12 9.31
N ILE A 177 34.91 12.55 8.07
CA ILE A 177 35.90 13.11 7.14
C ILE A 177 35.33 14.40 6.60
N GLU A 178 35.88 15.55 7.02
CA GLU A 178 35.33 16.87 6.69
C GLU A 178 33.86 16.99 7.16
N ASP A 179 32.93 17.27 6.25
CA ASP A 179 31.48 17.37 6.48
C ASP A 179 30.74 16.02 6.28
N ARG A 180 31.47 14.92 6.06
CA ARG A 180 30.93 13.59 5.76
C ARG A 180 30.99 12.70 6.98
N TYR A 181 29.83 12.21 7.41
CA TYR A 181 29.68 11.31 8.55
C TYR A 181 29.15 9.97 8.09
N GLU A 182 29.79 8.88 8.47
CA GLU A 182 29.33 7.52 8.16
C GLU A 182 29.09 6.75 9.45
N VAL A 183 27.90 6.17 9.58
CA VAL A 183 27.50 5.31 10.70
C VAL A 183 27.36 3.88 10.19
N SER A 184 28.10 2.95 10.79
CA SER A 184 28.00 1.52 10.48
C SER A 184 27.82 0.69 11.75
N ALA A 185 27.07 -0.41 11.65
CA ALA A 185 26.95 -1.40 12.71
C ALA A 185 28.00 -2.49 12.48
N ALA A 186 28.99 -2.58 13.38
CA ALA A 186 30.21 -3.39 13.20
C ALA A 186 29.94 -4.88 12.95
N GLN A 187 28.82 -5.38 13.48
CA GLN A 187 28.42 -6.78 13.42
C GLN A 187 27.41 -7.06 12.30
N SER A 188 27.16 -6.10 11.40
CA SER A 188 26.21 -6.24 10.31
C SER A 188 26.90 -6.13 8.95
N GLU A 189 26.38 -6.85 7.96
CA GLU A 189 26.76 -6.70 6.55
C GLU A 189 26.01 -5.54 5.86
N LEU A 190 25.36 -4.67 6.64
CA LEU A 190 24.59 -3.54 6.13
C LEU A 190 25.51 -2.47 5.54
N PRO A 191 25.08 -1.75 4.48
CA PRO A 191 25.82 -0.60 3.99
C PRO A 191 25.89 0.50 5.08
N PRO A 192 26.96 1.32 5.08
CA PRO A 192 27.03 2.45 6.00
C PRO A 192 25.91 3.45 5.70
N LEU A 193 25.32 4.02 6.75
CA LEU A 193 24.48 5.19 6.64
C LEU A 193 25.37 6.42 6.56
N ARG A 194 25.31 7.10 5.42
CA ARG A 194 26.04 8.34 5.15
C ARG A 194 25.17 9.52 5.49
N MET A 195 25.72 10.48 6.22
CA MET A 195 25.01 11.65 6.71
C MET A 195 25.84 12.91 6.56
N LYS A 196 25.18 14.01 6.20
CA LYS A 196 25.76 15.35 6.25
C LYS A 196 24.68 16.37 6.57
N LEU A 197 25.08 17.50 7.15
CA LEU A 197 24.24 18.69 7.22
C LEU A 197 24.62 19.60 6.05
N ALA A 198 23.70 19.85 5.13
CA ALA A 198 23.91 20.71 3.97
C ALA A 198 23.89 22.18 4.38
N ASN A 199 24.98 22.61 5.02
CA ASN A 199 25.28 23.99 5.40
C ASN A 199 26.76 24.09 5.75
N ASP A 200 27.49 25.04 5.16
CA ASP A 200 28.95 25.15 5.34
C ASP A 200 29.37 25.58 6.75
N ASP A 201 28.47 26.23 7.50
CA ASP A 201 28.70 26.65 8.90
C ASP A 201 28.27 25.57 9.91
N ALA A 202 27.82 24.40 9.44
CA ALA A 202 27.40 23.30 10.29
C ALA A 202 28.54 22.72 11.11
N GLN A 203 28.25 22.36 12.34
CA GLN A 203 29.18 21.64 13.21
C GLN A 203 28.54 20.35 13.72
N PHE A 204 29.34 19.30 13.85
CA PHE A 204 28.92 18.06 14.50
C PHE A 204 29.66 17.88 15.82
N THR A 205 28.90 17.72 16.90
CA THR A 205 29.45 17.42 18.22
C THR A 205 29.32 15.93 18.50
N VAL A 206 30.46 15.25 18.64
CA VAL A 206 30.51 13.84 19.07
C VAL A 206 30.10 13.76 20.54
N SER A 207 28.93 13.18 20.78
CA SER A 207 28.33 13.01 22.08
C SER A 207 27.52 11.72 22.03
N PRO A 208 28.15 10.54 22.15
CA PRO A 208 27.42 9.29 22.04
C PRO A 208 26.45 9.15 23.22
N GLN A 209 25.21 8.75 22.95
CA GLN A 209 24.24 8.44 24.00
C GLN A 209 23.31 7.27 23.60
N SER A 210 22.90 6.51 24.60
CA SER A 210 21.80 5.56 24.49
C SER A 210 20.49 6.20 24.91
N ILE A 211 19.48 6.00 24.10
CA ILE A 211 18.11 6.51 24.25
C ILE A 211 17.28 5.30 24.67
N HIS A 212 17.20 5.06 25.98
CA HIS A 212 16.50 3.90 26.54
C HIS A 212 14.98 4.11 26.61
N GLN A 213 14.25 3.00 26.75
CA GLN A 213 12.81 3.01 27.05
C GLN A 213 11.96 3.75 26.02
N VAL A 214 12.31 3.65 24.72
CA VAL A 214 11.47 4.17 23.64
C VAL A 214 10.19 3.34 23.58
N PHE A 215 9.04 4.00 23.71
CA PHE A 215 7.75 3.33 23.84
C PHE A 215 6.97 3.37 22.53
N TYR A 216 6.66 2.19 22.00
CA TYR A 216 5.92 1.99 20.76
C TYR A 216 4.46 1.65 21.07
N ARG A 217 3.64 2.67 21.35
CA ARG A 217 2.24 2.51 21.79
C ARG A 217 1.39 1.63 20.88
N VAL A 218 1.61 1.68 19.57
CA VAL A 218 0.86 0.84 18.63
C VAL A 218 1.29 -0.61 18.77
N GLU A 219 2.59 -0.92 18.91
CA GLU A 219 3.05 -2.29 19.16
C GLU A 219 2.45 -2.85 20.45
N GLN A 220 2.34 -2.03 21.50
CA GLN A 220 1.68 -2.43 22.75
C GLN A 220 0.21 -2.80 22.51
N SER A 221 -0.54 -1.94 21.83
CA SER A 221 -1.96 -2.18 21.52
C SER A 221 -2.18 -3.44 20.66
N ARG A 222 -1.16 -3.82 19.88
CA ARG A 222 -1.14 -5.00 19.00
C ARG A 222 -0.65 -6.28 19.70
N GLY A 223 -0.18 -6.17 20.95
CA GLY A 223 0.36 -7.29 21.73
C GLY A 223 1.78 -7.71 21.35
N TYR A 224 2.57 -6.83 20.71
CA TYR A 224 3.97 -7.09 20.35
C TYR A 224 4.94 -6.50 21.38
N ALA A 225 6.24 -6.79 21.25
CA ALA A 225 7.26 -6.09 22.01
C ALA A 225 7.20 -4.59 21.69
N TYR A 226 7.14 -3.75 22.72
CA TYR A 226 6.78 -2.33 22.58
C TYR A 226 7.73 -1.37 23.30
N GLU A 227 8.79 -1.88 23.95
CA GLU A 227 9.85 -1.06 24.54
C GLU A 227 11.18 -1.38 23.86
N GLY A 228 11.86 -0.34 23.36
CA GLY A 228 13.13 -0.48 22.66
C GLY A 228 14.19 0.52 23.11
N GLU A 229 15.34 0.46 22.45
CA GLU A 229 16.46 1.38 22.64
C GLU A 229 16.92 1.93 21.28
N LEU A 230 17.34 3.19 21.25
CA LEU A 230 18.04 3.79 20.11
C LEU A 230 19.43 4.25 20.54
N TRP A 231 20.35 4.37 19.59
CA TRP A 231 21.67 4.93 19.82
C TRP A 231 21.90 6.18 18.97
N SER A 232 22.57 7.18 19.53
CA SER A 232 22.91 8.42 18.84
C SER A 232 24.41 8.72 18.97
N PRO A 233 25.13 9.06 17.88
CA PRO A 233 26.55 9.38 17.91
C PRO A 233 26.86 10.78 18.45
N GLY A 234 25.87 11.68 18.44
CA GLY A 234 26.08 13.10 18.61
C GLY A 234 24.99 13.90 17.92
N PHE A 235 25.23 15.19 17.74
CA PHE A 235 24.25 16.12 17.18
C PHE A 235 24.91 17.15 16.27
N PHE A 236 24.15 17.59 15.27
CA PHE A 236 24.49 18.69 14.39
C PHE A 236 23.99 20.01 14.99
N VAL A 237 24.74 21.09 14.79
CA VAL A 237 24.31 22.45 15.14
C VAL A 237 24.58 23.42 13.98
N VAL A 238 23.67 24.38 13.80
CA VAL A 238 23.82 25.48 12.84
C VAL A 238 23.05 26.71 13.32
N ASP A 239 23.66 27.89 13.20
CA ASP A 239 23.04 29.17 13.56
C ASP A 239 22.28 29.74 12.36
N MET A 240 20.96 29.81 12.45
CA MET A 240 20.08 30.08 11.32
C MET A 240 19.50 31.51 11.34
N GLN A 241 19.37 32.13 10.17
CA GLN A 241 18.78 33.46 9.95
C GLN A 241 17.54 33.38 9.06
N GLU A 242 16.84 34.51 8.90
CA GLU A 242 15.70 34.60 7.99
C GLU A 242 16.10 34.16 6.58
N ARG A 243 15.29 33.28 5.97
CA ARG A 243 15.47 32.67 4.64
C ARG A 243 16.59 31.65 4.53
N ASP A 244 17.34 31.38 5.59
CA ASP A 244 18.30 30.29 5.58
C ASP A 244 17.58 28.95 5.39
N LEU A 245 18.20 28.10 4.59
CA LEU A 245 17.83 26.70 4.41
C LEU A 245 18.96 25.82 4.91
N THR A 246 18.62 24.79 5.67
CA THR A 246 19.53 23.70 5.96
C THR A 246 18.80 22.37 5.82
N ALA A 247 19.52 21.31 5.46
CA ALA A 247 18.95 19.99 5.43
C ALA A 247 19.93 18.98 5.98
N ILE A 248 19.46 18.10 6.86
CA ILE A 248 20.20 16.90 7.20
C ILE A 248 19.85 15.84 6.15
N ILE A 249 20.89 15.35 5.46
CA ILE A 249 20.79 14.35 4.40
C ILE A 249 21.27 13.04 5.00
N ALA A 250 20.51 11.97 4.80
CA ALA A 250 20.90 10.61 5.19
C ALA A 250 20.67 9.65 4.03
N SER A 251 21.65 8.78 3.74
CA SER A 251 21.61 7.94 2.56
C SER A 251 22.44 6.66 2.70
N THR A 252 22.05 5.60 2.01
CA THR A 252 22.92 4.42 1.79
C THR A 252 23.67 4.47 0.45
N GLU A 253 23.40 5.47 -0.38
CA GLU A 253 24.07 5.71 -1.66
C GLU A 253 25.52 6.17 -1.45
N ALA A 254 26.33 6.15 -2.51
CA ALA A 254 27.70 6.64 -2.46
C ALA A 254 27.78 8.18 -2.48
N TRP A 255 28.87 8.76 -1.95
CA TRP A 255 29.02 10.22 -1.81
C TRP A 255 28.97 10.99 -3.15
N ASP A 256 29.39 10.37 -4.23
CA ASP A 256 29.30 10.90 -5.59
C ASP A 256 27.86 11.04 -6.07
N ILE A 257 26.93 10.22 -5.57
CA ILE A 257 25.48 10.35 -5.80
C ILE A 257 24.88 11.38 -4.84
N ILE A 258 25.22 11.29 -3.54
CA ILE A 258 24.67 12.18 -2.49
C ILE A 258 24.95 13.65 -2.79
N ASN A 259 26.14 13.98 -3.31
CA ASN A 259 26.55 15.36 -3.54
C ASN A 259 26.05 15.95 -4.88
N VAL A 260 25.29 15.21 -5.69
CA VAL A 260 24.79 15.71 -6.99
C VAL A 260 23.73 16.79 -6.82
N LEU A 261 22.79 16.58 -5.90
CA LEU A 261 21.63 17.44 -5.72
C LEU A 261 21.68 18.14 -4.38
N THR A 262 21.67 19.47 -4.40
CA THR A 262 21.42 20.28 -3.21
C THR A 262 19.98 20.07 -2.73
N PRO A 263 19.65 20.42 -1.47
CA PRO A 263 18.28 20.32 -0.98
C PRO A 263 17.23 21.05 -1.84
N GLU A 264 17.55 22.24 -2.34
CA GLU A 264 16.67 23.03 -3.21
C GLU A 264 16.44 22.36 -4.56
N THR A 265 17.51 21.85 -5.18
CA THR A 265 17.44 21.19 -6.48
C THR A 265 16.75 19.83 -6.39
N ALA A 266 16.94 19.10 -5.29
CA ALA A 266 16.21 17.87 -5.01
C ALA A 266 14.69 18.14 -4.85
N LEU A 267 14.32 19.20 -4.11
CA LEU A 267 12.91 19.58 -3.96
C LEU A 267 12.29 19.98 -5.31
N ALA A 268 12.98 20.82 -6.09
CA ALA A 268 12.51 21.25 -7.41
C ALA A 268 12.35 20.08 -8.39
N ALA A 269 13.27 19.09 -8.36
CA ALA A 269 13.19 17.91 -9.19
C ALA A 269 11.97 17.03 -8.84
N GLU A 270 11.66 16.88 -7.55
CA GLU A 270 10.47 16.14 -7.12
C GLU A 270 9.18 16.89 -7.46
N GLU A 271 9.15 18.21 -7.33
CA GLU A 271 8.02 19.05 -7.77
C GLU A 271 7.77 18.90 -9.28
N GLU A 272 8.84 18.89 -10.10
CA GLU A 272 8.74 18.67 -11.54
C GLU A 272 8.20 17.26 -11.86
N ARG A 273 8.72 16.23 -11.19
CA ARG A 273 8.25 14.83 -11.36
C ARG A 273 6.76 14.70 -11.05
N ARG A 274 6.32 15.28 -9.92
CA ARG A 274 4.90 15.28 -9.50
C ARG A 274 4.02 16.06 -10.46
N ALA A 275 4.49 17.18 -11.00
CA ALA A 275 3.76 17.93 -12.01
C ALA A 275 3.57 17.13 -13.31
N LYS A 276 4.62 16.43 -13.79
CA LYS A 276 4.53 15.54 -14.96
C LYS A 276 3.51 14.42 -14.76
N MET A 277 3.52 13.79 -13.60
CA MET A 277 2.57 12.73 -13.24
C MET A 277 1.11 13.20 -13.32
N LEU A 278 0.79 14.39 -12.83
CA LEU A 278 -0.55 14.95 -12.98
C LEU A 278 -0.89 15.32 -14.43
N ASP A 279 0.08 15.73 -15.23
CA ASP A 279 -0.16 16.06 -16.63
C ASP A 279 -0.39 14.82 -17.51
N GLU A 280 0.21 13.68 -17.14
CA GLU A 280 0.01 12.38 -17.81
C GLU A 280 -1.34 11.74 -17.45
N ALA A 281 -1.85 11.98 -16.23
CA ALA A 281 -3.12 11.43 -15.77
C ALA A 281 -4.34 11.84 -16.63
N LEU A 282 -5.43 11.07 -16.59
CA LEU A 282 -6.67 11.47 -17.24
C LEU A 282 -7.16 12.84 -16.74
N PRO A 283 -7.79 13.70 -17.57
CA PRO A 283 -8.21 15.05 -17.21
C PRO A 283 -8.98 15.14 -15.88
N GLU A 284 -9.88 14.18 -15.63
CA GLU A 284 -10.71 14.07 -14.43
C GLU A 284 -9.88 13.76 -13.18
N ALA A 285 -8.69 13.16 -13.35
CA ALA A 285 -7.76 12.81 -12.27
C ALA A 285 -6.79 13.95 -11.90
N ARG A 286 -6.77 15.05 -12.65
CA ARG A 286 -5.76 16.12 -12.49
C ARG A 286 -6.11 17.16 -11.43
N SER A 287 -7.23 17.02 -10.71
CA SER A 287 -7.67 18.05 -9.77
C SER A 287 -8.28 17.52 -8.47
N LYS A 288 -8.17 18.32 -7.41
CA LYS A 288 -8.80 18.11 -6.09
C LYS A 288 -8.48 16.71 -5.54
N PHE A 289 -9.48 16.03 -4.99
CA PHE A 289 -9.40 14.70 -4.40
C PHE A 289 -8.74 13.66 -5.31
N ALA A 290 -9.03 13.67 -6.62
CA ALA A 290 -8.47 12.68 -7.53
C ALA A 290 -6.96 12.90 -7.73
N ALA A 291 -6.49 14.16 -7.79
CA ALA A 291 -5.06 14.47 -7.90
C ALA A 291 -4.29 14.03 -6.64
N GLU A 292 -4.90 14.14 -5.46
CA GLU A 292 -4.30 13.63 -4.23
C GLU A 292 -4.13 12.10 -4.29
N LEU A 293 -5.11 11.38 -4.83
CA LEU A 293 -5.00 9.92 -5.02
C LEU A 293 -4.02 9.53 -6.14
N VAL A 294 -3.78 10.36 -7.14
CA VAL A 294 -2.69 10.14 -8.12
C VAL A 294 -1.34 10.12 -7.39
N PHE A 295 -1.10 11.09 -6.50
CA PHE A 295 0.11 11.12 -5.67
C PHE A 295 0.18 9.98 -4.66
N ALA A 296 -0.95 9.57 -4.08
CA ALA A 296 -1.01 8.40 -3.20
C ALA A 296 -0.66 7.12 -3.98
N GLY A 297 -1.21 6.96 -5.19
CA GLY A 297 -1.01 5.80 -6.04
C GLY A 297 0.45 5.64 -6.51
N ASP A 298 1.17 6.74 -6.69
CA ASP A 298 2.61 6.72 -6.99
C ASP A 298 3.45 5.98 -5.95
N GLN A 299 3.05 6.05 -4.68
CA GLN A 299 3.87 5.53 -3.59
C GLN A 299 4.05 4.01 -3.65
N PHE A 300 3.14 3.30 -4.33
CA PHE A 300 3.12 1.84 -4.38
C PHE A 300 3.86 1.26 -5.59
N ILE A 301 4.09 2.03 -6.66
CA ILE A 301 4.79 1.54 -7.85
C ILE A 301 6.29 1.60 -7.59
N ILE A 302 6.95 0.46 -7.70
CA ILE A 302 8.37 0.36 -7.38
C ILE A 302 9.19 -0.37 -8.44
N THR A 303 10.48 -0.06 -8.43
CA THR A 303 11.55 -0.86 -9.04
C THR A 303 12.21 -1.69 -7.94
N PRO A 304 11.99 -3.02 -7.87
CA PRO A 304 12.50 -3.86 -6.80
C PRO A 304 14.02 -3.75 -6.62
N ALA A 305 14.47 -3.28 -5.46
CA ALA A 305 15.87 -3.32 -5.09
C ALA A 305 16.34 -4.79 -4.94
N GLY A 306 17.38 -5.19 -5.66
CA GLY A 306 18.02 -6.50 -5.48
C GLY A 306 17.63 -7.62 -6.47
N ARG A 307 16.67 -7.41 -7.39
CA ARG A 307 16.37 -8.37 -8.47
C ARG A 307 17.26 -8.15 -9.70
N PHE A 308 18.58 -8.12 -9.50
CA PHE A 308 19.55 -7.72 -10.54
C PHE A 308 19.52 -8.60 -11.79
N GLU A 309 19.32 -9.91 -11.64
CA GLU A 309 19.24 -10.84 -12.78
C GLU A 309 18.02 -10.55 -13.66
N GLU A 310 16.90 -10.19 -13.04
CA GLU A 310 15.67 -9.83 -13.75
C GLU A 310 15.78 -8.47 -14.40
N ALA A 311 16.30 -7.48 -13.67
CA ALA A 311 16.56 -6.16 -14.21
C ALA A 311 17.48 -6.27 -15.44
N ALA A 312 18.56 -7.06 -15.36
CA ALA A 312 19.46 -7.28 -16.49
C ALA A 312 18.76 -7.92 -17.70
N ARG A 313 17.87 -8.91 -17.48
CA ARG A 313 17.10 -9.55 -18.56
C ARG A 313 16.06 -8.61 -19.17
N ALA A 314 15.32 -7.89 -18.33
CA ALA A 314 14.32 -6.91 -18.76
C ALA A 314 14.99 -5.84 -19.62
N HIS A 315 16.09 -5.22 -19.13
CA HIS A 315 16.83 -4.21 -19.88
C HIS A 315 17.36 -4.75 -21.22
N ALA A 316 17.81 -6.00 -21.28
CA ALA A 316 18.26 -6.61 -22.53
C ALA A 316 17.14 -6.79 -23.56
N ALA A 317 15.88 -6.87 -23.11
CA ALA A 317 14.69 -6.91 -23.97
C ALA A 317 14.08 -5.52 -24.25
N GLY A 318 14.70 -4.43 -23.76
CA GLY A 318 14.13 -3.08 -23.84
C GLY A 318 12.96 -2.86 -22.87
N ASP A 319 12.91 -3.65 -21.80
CA ASP A 319 11.87 -3.68 -20.78
C ASP A 319 12.40 -3.20 -19.42
N GLU A 320 11.52 -2.89 -18.47
CA GLU A 320 11.91 -2.57 -17.08
C GLU A 320 11.18 -3.48 -16.09
N VAL A 321 11.82 -3.75 -14.96
CA VAL A 321 11.16 -4.45 -13.85
C VAL A 321 10.38 -3.43 -13.03
N ARG A 322 9.06 -3.63 -12.96
CA ARG A 322 8.14 -2.87 -12.12
C ARG A 322 7.20 -3.82 -11.38
N THR A 323 6.88 -3.46 -10.16
CA THR A 323 5.90 -4.17 -9.34
C THR A 323 5.17 -3.18 -8.43
N VAL A 324 4.20 -3.67 -7.66
CA VAL A 324 3.40 -2.88 -6.73
C VAL A 324 3.59 -3.40 -5.31
N ILE A 325 4.07 -2.56 -4.39
CA ILE A 325 3.95 -2.84 -2.97
C ILE A 325 2.48 -2.79 -2.60
N ALA A 326 1.93 -3.87 -2.05
CA ALA A 326 0.52 -3.93 -1.72
C ALA A 326 0.17 -2.82 -0.73
N GLY A 327 0.84 -2.72 0.41
CA GLY A 327 0.55 -1.66 1.37
C GLY A 327 1.68 -1.40 2.35
N TYR A 328 1.75 -0.15 2.81
CA TYR A 328 2.70 0.26 3.82
C TYR A 328 2.07 0.22 5.22
N HIS A 329 2.76 -0.35 6.21
CA HIS A 329 4.20 -0.56 6.17
C HIS A 329 4.68 -1.98 5.81
N TRP A 330 3.85 -3.02 6.01
CA TRP A 330 4.34 -4.39 6.15
C TRP A 330 4.13 -5.32 4.96
N PHE A 331 3.40 -4.93 3.92
CA PHE A 331 3.29 -5.78 2.75
C PHE A 331 4.46 -5.62 1.80
N THR A 332 4.70 -6.65 1.02
CA THR A 332 5.64 -6.71 -0.10
C THR A 332 4.86 -6.56 -1.41
N ASP A 333 5.41 -7.00 -2.54
CA ASP A 333 4.65 -7.13 -3.78
C ASP A 333 3.83 -8.42 -3.83
N TRP A 334 2.51 -8.23 -3.97
CA TRP A 334 1.52 -9.29 -4.00
C TRP A 334 0.84 -9.32 -5.36
N GLY A 335 0.80 -10.49 -6.00
CA GLY A 335 0.26 -10.64 -7.35
C GLY A 335 -1.22 -10.29 -7.43
N ARG A 336 -2.02 -10.69 -6.43
CA ARG A 336 -3.44 -10.35 -6.36
C ARG A 336 -3.65 -8.83 -6.33
N ASP A 337 -3.06 -8.18 -5.33
CA ASP A 337 -3.17 -6.74 -5.10
C ASP A 337 -2.66 -5.96 -6.30
N THR A 338 -1.54 -6.39 -6.91
CA THR A 338 -1.00 -5.79 -8.12
C THR A 338 -2.01 -5.81 -9.27
N MET A 339 -2.60 -6.97 -9.55
CA MET A 339 -3.52 -7.11 -10.69
C MET A 339 -4.85 -6.39 -10.47
N ILE A 340 -5.36 -6.34 -9.23
CA ILE A 340 -6.54 -5.55 -8.89
C ILE A 340 -6.25 -4.06 -9.00
N SER A 341 -5.08 -3.62 -8.51
CA SER A 341 -4.72 -2.20 -8.45
C SER A 341 -4.26 -1.62 -9.79
N LEU A 342 -3.90 -2.47 -10.77
CA LEU A 342 -3.19 -2.06 -11.99
C LEU A 342 -3.88 -0.87 -12.68
N GLU A 343 -5.18 -0.95 -12.91
CA GLU A 343 -5.91 0.10 -13.61
C GLU A 343 -5.87 1.44 -12.87
N GLY A 344 -6.21 1.44 -11.58
CA GLY A 344 -6.28 2.66 -10.79
C GLY A 344 -4.90 3.29 -10.56
N LEU A 345 -3.85 2.46 -10.40
CA LEU A 345 -2.50 2.96 -10.17
C LEU A 345 -1.79 3.40 -11.46
N THR A 346 -2.09 2.79 -12.60
CA THR A 346 -1.30 3.01 -13.82
C THR A 346 -2.11 3.62 -14.97
N LEU A 347 -3.26 3.04 -15.30
CA LEU A 347 -4.01 3.43 -16.50
C LEU A 347 -4.74 4.77 -16.31
N VAL A 348 -5.44 4.92 -15.18
CA VAL A 348 -6.13 6.18 -14.83
C VAL A 348 -5.13 7.33 -14.63
N THR A 349 -3.91 7.02 -14.22
CA THR A 349 -2.83 8.00 -14.02
C THR A 349 -1.95 8.18 -15.25
N GLY A 350 -2.26 7.59 -16.41
CA GLY A 350 -1.51 7.76 -17.67
C GLY A 350 -0.19 6.97 -17.77
N ARG A 351 0.16 6.18 -16.77
CA ARG A 351 1.39 5.35 -16.65
C ARG A 351 1.25 4.02 -17.37
N CYS A 352 0.82 4.07 -18.63
CA CYS A 352 0.54 2.87 -19.43
C CYS A 352 1.81 2.03 -19.71
N LEU A 353 2.99 2.65 -19.78
CA LEU A 353 4.24 1.91 -19.97
C LEU A 353 4.55 1.02 -18.77
N GLU A 354 4.45 1.58 -17.56
CA GLU A 354 4.62 0.85 -16.30
C GLU A 354 3.60 -0.27 -16.16
N ALA A 355 2.37 -0.08 -16.62
CA ALA A 355 1.35 -1.12 -16.65
C ALA A 355 1.82 -2.34 -17.48
N GLY A 356 2.38 -2.09 -18.67
CA GLY A 356 2.96 -3.12 -19.52
C GLY A 356 4.16 -3.82 -18.87
N TYR A 357 5.05 -3.05 -18.22
CA TYR A 357 6.20 -3.55 -17.46
C TYR A 357 5.78 -4.50 -16.34
N ILE A 358 4.75 -4.14 -15.57
CA ILE A 358 4.20 -4.97 -14.50
C ILE A 358 3.63 -6.28 -15.07
N LEU A 359 2.78 -6.21 -16.10
CA LEU A 359 2.15 -7.39 -16.70
C LEU A 359 3.19 -8.38 -17.25
N ARG A 360 4.19 -7.87 -17.98
CA ARG A 360 5.28 -8.70 -18.51
C ARG A 360 6.17 -9.24 -17.41
N THR A 361 6.48 -8.45 -16.37
CA THR A 361 7.24 -8.93 -15.20
C THR A 361 6.54 -10.13 -14.57
N PHE A 362 5.24 -10.06 -14.25
CA PHE A 362 4.51 -11.17 -13.64
C PHE A 362 4.37 -12.40 -14.55
N ALA A 363 4.28 -12.20 -15.87
CA ALA A 363 4.23 -13.31 -16.84
C ALA A 363 5.48 -14.21 -16.77
N HIS A 364 6.66 -13.63 -16.53
CA HIS A 364 7.91 -14.38 -16.38
C HIS A 364 7.92 -15.29 -15.15
N TYR A 365 7.10 -14.99 -14.15
CA TYR A 365 6.99 -15.77 -12.94
C TYR A 365 5.88 -16.82 -12.98
N VAL A 366 5.15 -16.98 -14.09
CA VAL A 366 4.13 -18.01 -14.16
C VAL A 366 4.76 -19.39 -13.98
N ARG A 367 4.30 -20.13 -12.97
CA ARG A 367 4.72 -21.52 -12.71
C ARG A 367 3.50 -22.37 -12.43
N TYR A 368 3.41 -23.52 -13.09
CA TYR A 368 2.27 -24.44 -12.96
C TYR A 368 0.92 -23.76 -13.25
N GLY A 369 0.90 -22.80 -14.18
CA GLY A 369 -0.29 -22.01 -14.49
C GLY A 369 -0.72 -21.05 -13.38
N LEU A 370 0.18 -20.67 -12.45
CA LEU A 370 -0.11 -19.71 -11.38
C LEU A 370 0.90 -18.56 -11.41
N ILE A 371 0.43 -17.33 -11.18
CA ILE A 371 1.33 -16.22 -10.80
C ILE A 371 1.68 -16.33 -9.30
N PRO A 372 2.78 -15.70 -8.84
CA PRO A 372 3.07 -15.60 -7.42
C PRO A 372 1.96 -14.86 -6.67
N ASN A 373 1.60 -15.36 -5.49
CA ASN A 373 0.76 -14.66 -4.53
C ASN A 373 1.51 -13.47 -3.93
N MET A 374 2.74 -13.71 -3.48
CA MET A 374 3.62 -12.69 -2.89
C MET A 374 5.09 -13.04 -3.12
N PHE A 375 5.96 -12.04 -3.11
CA PHE A 375 7.39 -12.23 -2.92
C PHE A 375 7.75 -11.79 -1.50
N PRO A 376 8.33 -12.66 -0.66
CA PRO A 376 8.73 -12.28 0.68
C PRO A 376 9.87 -11.24 0.67
N ASP A 377 9.90 -10.38 1.68
CA ASP A 377 10.91 -9.33 1.79
C ASP A 377 12.30 -9.95 1.98
N GLY A 378 13.29 -9.47 1.22
CA GLY A 378 14.65 -10.04 1.24
C GLY A 378 14.80 -11.36 0.48
N GLU A 379 13.73 -12.00 0.01
CA GLU A 379 13.76 -13.27 -0.73
C GLU A 379 13.69 -13.09 -2.25
N LYS A 380 14.20 -14.08 -3.00
CA LYS A 380 14.13 -14.11 -4.47
C LYS A 380 12.96 -14.93 -5.03
N GLU A 381 12.46 -15.91 -4.28
CA GLU A 381 11.42 -16.81 -4.76
C GLU A 381 10.01 -16.36 -4.35
N GLY A 382 9.10 -16.28 -5.31
CA GLY A 382 7.69 -16.03 -5.04
C GLY A 382 6.97 -17.26 -4.48
N LEU A 383 5.92 -17.03 -3.68
CA LEU A 383 5.05 -18.06 -3.12
C LEU A 383 3.78 -18.21 -3.96
N TYR A 384 3.41 -19.44 -4.34
CA TYR A 384 2.35 -19.72 -5.34
C TYR A 384 1.04 -20.27 -4.74
N HIS A 385 0.74 -19.92 -3.50
CA HIS A 385 -0.45 -20.33 -2.74
C HIS A 385 -1.68 -19.44 -2.98
N THR A 386 -2.14 -19.33 -4.22
CA THR A 386 -3.30 -18.49 -4.60
C THR A 386 -4.10 -19.14 -5.72
N ALA A 387 -5.43 -19.06 -5.64
CA ALA A 387 -6.36 -19.56 -6.65
C ALA A 387 -7.04 -18.43 -7.45
N ASP A 388 -6.97 -17.19 -6.98
CA ASP A 388 -7.63 -16.03 -7.61
C ASP A 388 -6.66 -15.08 -8.32
N ALA A 389 -5.43 -14.90 -7.81
CA ALA A 389 -4.48 -13.91 -8.34
C ALA A 389 -4.22 -14.09 -9.84
N THR A 390 -4.06 -15.33 -10.30
CA THR A 390 -3.82 -15.63 -11.71
C THR A 390 -5.01 -15.27 -12.59
N LEU A 391 -6.25 -15.38 -12.09
CA LEU A 391 -7.42 -15.00 -12.87
C LEU A 391 -7.58 -13.48 -12.95
N TRP A 392 -7.15 -12.75 -11.91
CA TRP A 392 -7.02 -11.30 -11.95
C TRP A 392 -6.01 -10.82 -13.00
N PHE A 393 -4.99 -11.62 -13.35
CA PHE A 393 -4.05 -11.28 -14.41
C PHE A 393 -4.73 -11.12 -15.79
N PHE A 394 -5.70 -11.98 -16.13
CA PHE A 394 -6.50 -11.85 -17.35
C PHE A 394 -7.32 -10.56 -17.35
N HIS A 395 -7.95 -10.27 -16.20
CA HIS A 395 -8.70 -9.04 -16.02
C HIS A 395 -7.81 -7.81 -16.23
N ALA A 396 -6.66 -7.76 -15.56
CA ALA A 396 -5.70 -6.66 -15.64
C ALA A 396 -5.19 -6.45 -17.08
N LEU A 397 -4.86 -7.52 -17.81
CA LEU A 397 -4.47 -7.42 -19.22
C LEU A 397 -5.60 -6.87 -20.09
N SER A 398 -6.86 -7.30 -19.87
CA SER A 398 -7.98 -6.75 -20.64
C SER A 398 -8.16 -5.25 -20.42
N ARG A 399 -8.02 -4.79 -19.16
CA ARG A 399 -8.07 -3.34 -18.85
C ARG A 399 -6.92 -2.59 -19.51
N TYR A 400 -5.72 -3.15 -19.48
CA TYR A 400 -4.56 -2.58 -20.17
C TYR A 400 -4.80 -2.43 -21.68
N LEU A 401 -5.23 -3.50 -22.35
CA LEU A 401 -5.50 -3.48 -23.79
C LEU A 401 -6.63 -2.54 -24.17
N HIS A 402 -7.64 -2.37 -23.30
CA HIS A 402 -8.69 -1.38 -23.52
C HIS A 402 -8.15 0.06 -23.58
N TYR A 403 -7.12 0.37 -22.79
CA TYR A 403 -6.50 1.70 -22.74
C TYR A 403 -5.45 1.91 -23.83
N THR A 404 -4.69 0.87 -24.21
CA THR A 404 -3.48 1.03 -25.04
C THR A 404 -3.59 0.42 -26.43
N ASP A 405 -4.50 -0.54 -26.63
CA ASP A 405 -4.53 -1.42 -27.80
C ASP A 405 -3.15 -2.06 -28.12
N ASP A 406 -2.31 -2.30 -27.09
CA ASP A 406 -0.98 -2.87 -27.28
C ASP A 406 -1.04 -4.37 -27.66
N ARG A 407 -1.21 -4.60 -28.96
CA ARG A 407 -1.20 -5.93 -29.58
C ARG A 407 0.13 -6.65 -29.42
N THR A 408 1.24 -5.94 -29.27
CA THR A 408 2.57 -6.56 -29.08
C THR A 408 2.61 -7.26 -27.73
N THR A 409 2.19 -6.57 -26.66
CA THR A 409 2.09 -7.18 -25.33
C THR A 409 1.11 -8.35 -25.33
N LEU A 410 -0.06 -8.23 -25.98
CA LEU A 410 -0.99 -9.36 -26.10
C LEU A 410 -0.34 -10.56 -26.78
N HIS A 411 0.32 -10.36 -27.93
CA HIS A 411 0.96 -11.44 -28.68
C HIS A 411 2.02 -12.16 -27.84
N LEU A 412 2.81 -11.42 -27.04
CA LEU A 412 3.80 -11.98 -26.14
C LEU A 412 3.17 -12.78 -24.98
N LEU A 413 2.05 -12.30 -24.44
CA LEU A 413 1.42 -12.89 -23.25
C LEU A 413 0.42 -14.01 -23.57
N LEU A 414 -0.17 -14.04 -24.77
CA LEU A 414 -1.22 -14.99 -25.13
C LEU A 414 -0.79 -16.46 -24.96
N PRO A 415 0.42 -16.89 -25.37
CA PRO A 415 0.86 -18.27 -25.13
C PRO A 415 0.92 -18.64 -23.64
N VAL A 416 1.34 -17.69 -22.78
CA VAL A 416 1.39 -17.88 -21.33
C VAL A 416 -0.01 -18.02 -20.75
N LEU A 417 -0.96 -17.19 -21.20
CA LEU A 417 -2.35 -17.23 -20.78
C LEU A 417 -3.07 -18.52 -21.22
N ILE A 418 -2.76 -19.02 -22.41
CA ILE A 418 -3.21 -20.34 -22.88
C ILE A 418 -2.69 -21.43 -21.95
N ASP A 419 -1.39 -21.45 -21.65
CA ASP A 419 -0.81 -22.46 -20.74
C ASP A 419 -1.46 -22.41 -19.35
N VAL A 420 -1.70 -21.21 -18.82
CA VAL A 420 -2.44 -21.00 -17.56
C VAL A 420 -3.83 -21.64 -17.62
N ALA A 421 -4.62 -21.38 -18.66
CA ALA A 421 -5.96 -21.97 -18.78
C ALA A 421 -5.90 -23.50 -18.90
N GLU A 422 -4.94 -24.06 -19.63
CA GLU A 422 -4.74 -25.50 -19.74
C GLU A 422 -4.36 -26.14 -18.40
N TYR A 423 -3.53 -25.49 -17.58
CA TYR A 423 -3.23 -25.92 -16.21
C TYR A 423 -4.48 -25.96 -15.32
N HIS A 424 -5.39 -24.99 -15.45
CA HIS A 424 -6.64 -25.00 -14.69
C HIS A 424 -7.61 -26.08 -15.19
N LEU A 425 -7.70 -26.29 -16.50
CA LEU A 425 -8.55 -27.32 -17.09
C LEU A 425 -8.14 -28.75 -16.68
N ARG A 426 -6.83 -29.04 -16.66
CA ARG A 426 -6.32 -30.37 -16.26
C ARG A 426 -6.12 -30.54 -14.76
N GLY A 427 -5.99 -29.43 -14.05
CA GLY A 427 -5.62 -29.36 -12.64
C GLY A 427 -4.16 -28.96 -12.40
N THR A 428 -3.96 -28.18 -11.34
CA THR A 428 -2.66 -27.70 -10.87
C THR A 428 -2.53 -27.86 -9.35
N ARG A 429 -1.55 -27.17 -8.75
CA ARG A 429 -1.27 -27.20 -7.30
C ARG A 429 -2.52 -26.88 -6.49
N PHE A 430 -2.52 -27.35 -5.24
CA PHE A 430 -3.57 -27.09 -4.25
C PHE A 430 -4.99 -27.48 -4.69
N ASN A 431 -5.08 -28.53 -5.52
CA ASN A 431 -6.34 -29.06 -6.05
C ASN A 431 -7.15 -28.00 -6.82
N ILE A 432 -6.47 -27.03 -7.45
CA ILE A 432 -7.10 -26.06 -8.34
C ILE A 432 -7.35 -26.74 -9.68
N HIS A 433 -8.61 -26.98 -10.04
CA HIS A 433 -8.98 -27.66 -11.27
C HIS A 433 -10.42 -27.33 -11.70
N VAL A 434 -10.72 -27.51 -12.99
CA VAL A 434 -12.09 -27.50 -13.49
C VAL A 434 -12.75 -28.86 -13.25
N ASP A 435 -13.92 -28.86 -12.65
CA ASP A 435 -14.75 -30.06 -12.52
C ASP A 435 -15.40 -30.38 -13.89
N PRO A 436 -15.07 -31.53 -14.52
CA PRO A 436 -15.55 -31.84 -15.86
C PRO A 436 -17.07 -32.04 -15.94
N ARG A 437 -17.76 -32.21 -14.81
CA ARG A 437 -19.21 -32.43 -14.78
C ARG A 437 -20.02 -31.15 -14.97
N ASP A 438 -19.45 -30.01 -14.58
CA ASP A 438 -20.15 -28.72 -14.58
C ASP A 438 -19.31 -27.55 -15.12
N GLY A 439 -18.04 -27.76 -15.44
CA GLY A 439 -17.16 -26.72 -15.98
C GLY A 439 -16.76 -25.64 -14.98
N LEU A 440 -17.07 -25.82 -13.69
CA LEU A 440 -16.73 -24.88 -12.62
C LEU A 440 -15.38 -25.21 -11.99
N LEU A 441 -14.66 -24.16 -11.61
CA LEU A 441 -13.35 -24.24 -10.98
C LEU A 441 -13.50 -24.53 -9.48
N ALA A 442 -12.92 -25.64 -9.05
CA ALA A 442 -12.80 -26.05 -7.66
C ALA A 442 -11.37 -25.82 -7.17
N GLN A 443 -11.22 -25.43 -5.91
CA GLN A 443 -9.93 -25.25 -5.27
C GLN A 443 -9.97 -25.69 -3.80
N GLY A 444 -8.80 -26.01 -3.26
CA GLY A 444 -8.63 -26.15 -1.82
C GLY A 444 -7.65 -27.25 -1.45
N ALA A 445 -6.76 -26.93 -0.52
CA ALA A 445 -5.87 -27.90 0.11
C ALA A 445 -5.93 -27.73 1.63
N GLU A 446 -5.75 -28.83 2.34
CA GLU A 446 -5.68 -28.81 3.80
C GLU A 446 -4.54 -27.91 4.28
N GLY A 447 -4.78 -27.10 5.32
CA GLY A 447 -3.83 -26.11 5.82
C GLY A 447 -3.64 -24.85 4.95
N TYR A 448 -4.26 -24.75 3.77
CA TYR A 448 -4.12 -23.58 2.89
C TYR A 448 -5.39 -22.74 2.78
N GLN A 449 -5.15 -21.45 2.57
CA GLN A 449 -6.13 -20.40 2.31
C GLN A 449 -5.76 -19.71 1.00
N LEU A 450 -6.55 -19.96 -0.05
CA LEU A 450 -6.14 -19.69 -1.45
C LEU A 450 -6.91 -18.53 -2.10
N THR A 451 -7.91 -17.97 -1.42
CA THR A 451 -8.70 -16.82 -1.88
C THR A 451 -8.25 -15.55 -1.18
N TRP A 452 -8.65 -14.37 -1.67
CA TRP A 452 -8.37 -13.10 -1.00
C TRP A 452 -8.81 -13.00 0.47
N MET A 453 -9.77 -13.84 0.88
CA MET A 453 -10.09 -14.00 2.29
C MET A 453 -9.12 -14.98 2.98
N ASP A 454 -7.84 -14.60 3.13
CA ASP A 454 -6.69 -15.45 3.48
C ASP A 454 -6.14 -15.31 4.91
N ALA A 455 -6.95 -14.83 5.86
CA ALA A 455 -6.56 -14.84 7.28
C ALA A 455 -6.32 -16.26 7.82
N LYS A 456 -5.13 -16.49 8.38
CA LYS A 456 -4.70 -17.77 8.96
C LYS A 456 -3.79 -17.57 10.17
N MET A 457 -4.03 -18.33 11.24
CA MET A 457 -3.19 -18.35 12.44
C MET A 457 -2.81 -19.77 12.85
N GLY A 458 -1.52 -20.08 12.82
CA GLY A 458 -1.06 -21.45 13.00
C GLY A 458 -1.80 -22.35 12.01
N ASP A 459 -2.55 -23.33 12.49
CA ASP A 459 -3.36 -24.23 11.64
C ASP A 459 -4.80 -23.76 11.41
N TRP A 460 -5.24 -22.69 12.08
CA TRP A 460 -6.61 -22.19 11.95
C TRP A 460 -6.74 -21.26 10.73
N VAL A 461 -7.43 -21.75 9.70
CA VAL A 461 -7.93 -20.92 8.59
C VAL A 461 -9.25 -20.28 9.03
N VAL A 462 -9.29 -18.95 9.12
CA VAL A 462 -10.42 -18.22 9.72
C VAL A 462 -11.65 -18.25 8.82
N THR A 463 -11.44 -18.09 7.51
CA THR A 463 -12.47 -18.11 6.47
C THR A 463 -12.18 -19.19 5.44
N PRO A 464 -12.44 -20.48 5.75
CA PRO A 464 -12.16 -21.55 4.81
C PRO A 464 -13.16 -21.51 3.65
N ARG A 465 -12.68 -21.26 2.44
CA ARG A 465 -13.53 -21.14 1.24
C ARG A 465 -13.28 -22.24 0.21
N ARG A 466 -12.90 -23.44 0.69
CA ARG A 466 -12.56 -24.62 -0.12
C ARG A 466 -13.80 -25.16 -0.83
N GLY A 467 -13.67 -25.52 -2.09
CA GLY A 467 -14.76 -25.87 -2.99
C GLY A 467 -14.77 -24.95 -4.21
N LYS A 468 -15.95 -24.60 -4.69
CA LYS A 468 -16.15 -23.71 -5.82
C LYS A 468 -16.58 -22.34 -5.31
N ALA A 469 -15.62 -21.44 -5.12
CA ALA A 469 -15.87 -20.07 -4.65
C ALA A 469 -16.50 -19.22 -5.76
N VAL A 470 -17.43 -18.34 -5.39
CA VAL A 470 -18.26 -17.56 -6.32
C VAL A 470 -17.44 -16.62 -7.22
N GLU A 471 -16.48 -15.89 -6.65
CA GLU A 471 -15.66 -14.93 -7.38
C GLU A 471 -14.61 -15.61 -8.25
N ILE A 472 -14.05 -16.73 -7.81
CA ILE A 472 -13.12 -17.52 -8.63
C ILE A 472 -13.82 -18.02 -9.89
N ASN A 473 -15.07 -18.47 -9.76
CA ASN A 473 -15.84 -18.93 -10.92
C ASN A 473 -16.30 -17.78 -11.82
N ALA A 474 -16.58 -16.60 -11.27
CA ALA A 474 -16.82 -15.39 -12.06
C ALA A 474 -15.56 -14.96 -12.84
N LEU A 475 -14.41 -14.96 -12.18
CA LEU A 475 -13.11 -14.65 -12.80
C LEU A 475 -12.72 -15.70 -13.85
N TRP A 476 -12.99 -16.99 -13.59
CA TRP A 476 -12.73 -18.08 -14.53
C TRP A 476 -13.56 -17.94 -15.81
N TYR A 477 -14.86 -17.70 -15.68
CA TYR A 477 -15.73 -17.42 -16.83
C TYR A 477 -15.21 -16.22 -17.62
N ASN A 478 -14.87 -15.13 -16.93
CA ASN A 478 -14.32 -13.94 -17.57
C ASN A 478 -12.99 -14.24 -18.30
N ALA A 479 -12.09 -15.01 -17.70
CA ALA A 479 -10.82 -15.41 -18.34
C ALA A 479 -11.04 -16.25 -19.61
N LEU A 480 -12.01 -17.18 -19.60
CA LEU A 480 -12.34 -17.99 -20.77
C LEU A 480 -12.92 -17.16 -21.92
N GLU A 481 -13.83 -16.22 -21.64
CA GLU A 481 -14.38 -15.30 -22.65
C GLU A 481 -13.28 -14.41 -23.25
N LEU A 482 -12.40 -13.88 -22.41
CA LEU A 482 -11.26 -13.06 -22.85
C LEU A 482 -10.29 -13.87 -23.75
N LEU A 483 -9.94 -15.08 -23.35
CA LEU A 483 -9.12 -15.98 -24.17
C LEU A 483 -9.79 -16.34 -25.49
N ALA A 484 -11.08 -16.68 -25.46
CA ALA A 484 -11.83 -17.00 -26.67
C ALA A 484 -11.82 -15.82 -27.67
N ARG A 485 -11.93 -14.58 -27.16
CA ARG A 485 -11.82 -13.36 -27.95
C ARG A 485 -10.40 -13.19 -28.50
N TRP A 486 -9.37 -13.18 -27.65
CA TRP A 486 -7.99 -12.92 -28.09
C TRP A 486 -7.46 -13.99 -29.05
N CYS A 487 -7.75 -15.27 -28.82
CA CYS A 487 -7.41 -16.34 -29.76
C CYS A 487 -8.07 -16.11 -31.12
N ARG A 488 -9.33 -15.69 -31.16
CA ARG A 488 -10.04 -15.39 -32.42
C ARG A 488 -9.41 -14.22 -33.17
N GLU A 489 -9.07 -13.16 -32.45
CA GLU A 489 -8.41 -11.97 -33.02
C GLU A 489 -7.03 -12.30 -33.61
N GLU A 490 -6.28 -13.21 -32.98
CA GLU A 490 -4.97 -13.69 -33.46
C GLU A 490 -5.08 -14.84 -34.49
N GLY A 491 -6.31 -15.21 -34.90
CA GLY A 491 -6.55 -16.25 -35.91
C GLY A 491 -6.49 -17.70 -35.42
N ASP A 492 -6.34 -17.93 -34.11
CA ASP A 492 -6.39 -19.26 -33.49
C ASP A 492 -7.84 -19.70 -33.22
N VAL A 493 -8.52 -20.09 -34.30
CA VAL A 493 -9.93 -20.52 -34.27
C VAL A 493 -10.16 -21.71 -33.34
N LYS A 494 -9.20 -22.65 -33.28
CA LYS A 494 -9.34 -23.88 -32.49
C LYS A 494 -9.39 -23.59 -30.99
N HIS A 495 -8.46 -22.78 -30.49
CA HIS A 495 -8.49 -22.38 -29.07
C HIS A 495 -9.68 -21.46 -28.79
N ALA A 496 -10.04 -20.58 -29.73
CA ALA A 496 -11.21 -19.71 -29.58
C ALA A 496 -12.52 -20.50 -29.37
N GLU A 497 -12.76 -21.54 -30.18
CA GLU A 497 -13.93 -22.42 -30.03
C GLU A 497 -13.88 -23.20 -28.72
N LYS A 498 -12.73 -23.81 -28.38
CA LYS A 498 -12.55 -24.57 -27.14
C LYS A 498 -12.89 -23.74 -25.89
N TYR A 499 -12.35 -22.54 -25.79
CA TYR A 499 -12.57 -21.68 -24.62
C TYR A 499 -13.98 -21.08 -24.61
N GLY A 500 -14.56 -20.78 -25.78
CA GLY A 500 -15.96 -20.37 -25.88
C GLY A 500 -16.94 -21.44 -25.40
N ASP A 501 -16.72 -22.71 -25.76
CA ASP A 501 -17.53 -23.83 -25.28
C ASP A 501 -17.37 -24.05 -23.78
N ALA A 502 -16.15 -23.95 -23.25
CA ALA A 502 -15.89 -24.02 -21.83
C ALA A 502 -16.58 -22.87 -21.06
N ALA A 503 -16.54 -21.64 -21.60
CA ALA A 503 -17.18 -20.47 -21.00
C ALA A 503 -18.69 -20.66 -20.91
N LYS A 504 -19.32 -21.16 -21.99
CA LYS A 504 -20.75 -21.46 -22.02
C LYS A 504 -21.14 -22.48 -20.96
N SER A 505 -20.41 -23.58 -20.86
CA SER A 505 -20.63 -24.62 -19.84
C SER A 505 -20.53 -24.06 -18.42
N ALA A 506 -19.47 -23.30 -18.14
CA ALA A 506 -19.27 -22.66 -16.84
C ALA A 506 -20.41 -21.68 -16.51
N ARG A 507 -20.87 -20.88 -17.48
CA ARG A 507 -21.96 -19.91 -17.28
C ARG A 507 -23.30 -20.58 -16.96
N ASP A 508 -23.65 -21.62 -17.69
CA ASP A 508 -24.90 -22.36 -17.49
C ASP A 508 -24.92 -23.01 -16.09
N SER A 509 -23.84 -23.71 -15.74
CA SER A 509 -23.67 -24.31 -14.41
C SER A 509 -23.62 -23.29 -13.29
N PHE A 510 -22.94 -22.16 -13.48
CA PHE A 510 -22.87 -21.09 -12.48
C PHE A 510 -24.27 -20.63 -12.09
N ASN A 511 -25.11 -20.33 -13.10
CA ASN A 511 -26.47 -19.86 -12.89
C ASN A 511 -27.40 -20.92 -12.30
N GLN A 512 -27.15 -22.20 -12.56
CA GLN A 512 -27.89 -23.28 -11.93
C GLN A 512 -27.53 -23.46 -10.45
N ARG A 513 -26.24 -23.31 -10.11
CA ARG A 513 -25.69 -23.81 -8.83
C ARG A 513 -25.47 -22.74 -7.77
N PHE A 514 -25.07 -21.53 -8.14
CA PHE A 514 -24.75 -20.48 -7.17
C PHE A 514 -25.97 -19.70 -6.70
N TRP A 515 -27.13 -19.80 -7.36
CA TRP A 515 -28.30 -19.01 -6.97
C TRP A 515 -28.95 -19.52 -5.67
N PHE A 516 -28.91 -18.71 -4.63
CA PHE A 516 -29.61 -18.96 -3.37
C PHE A 516 -30.95 -18.21 -3.38
N ALA A 517 -32.00 -18.93 -3.77
CA ALA A 517 -33.33 -18.35 -4.01
C ALA A 517 -33.96 -17.71 -2.77
N ASP A 518 -33.83 -18.34 -1.60
CA ASP A 518 -34.44 -17.85 -0.35
C ASP A 518 -33.83 -16.53 0.11
N GLY A 519 -32.55 -16.31 -0.17
CA GLY A 519 -31.85 -15.06 0.13
C GLY A 519 -31.97 -14.00 -0.97
N GLY A 520 -32.25 -14.40 -2.21
CA GLY A 520 -32.20 -13.51 -3.37
C GLY A 520 -30.77 -13.08 -3.74
N TYR A 521 -29.77 -13.90 -3.39
CA TYR A 521 -28.34 -13.63 -3.63
C TYR A 521 -27.59 -14.93 -3.98
N LEU A 522 -26.26 -14.90 -4.07
CA LEU A 522 -25.45 -16.09 -4.42
C LEU A 522 -24.87 -16.80 -3.20
N PHE A 523 -24.82 -18.14 -3.22
CA PHE A 523 -23.95 -18.90 -2.32
C PHE A 523 -22.50 -18.40 -2.46
N ASP A 524 -21.79 -18.25 -1.34
CA ASP A 524 -20.39 -17.80 -1.37
C ASP A 524 -19.46 -18.90 -1.88
N VAL A 525 -19.75 -20.15 -1.51
CA VAL A 525 -19.04 -21.34 -1.95
C VAL A 525 -20.06 -22.46 -2.20
N VAL A 526 -19.91 -23.20 -3.29
CA VAL A 526 -20.64 -24.45 -3.53
C VAL A 526 -19.70 -25.65 -3.49
N ASP A 527 -20.24 -26.81 -3.14
CA ASP A 527 -19.46 -28.03 -2.85
C ASP A 527 -18.34 -27.82 -1.81
N CYS A 528 -18.69 -27.22 -0.66
CA CYS A 528 -17.79 -26.92 0.44
C CYS A 528 -16.96 -28.16 0.83
N ASN A 529 -15.64 -27.99 0.94
CA ASN A 529 -14.69 -29.07 1.20
C ASN A 529 -14.78 -30.25 0.22
N GLY A 530 -15.23 -30.00 -1.02
CA GLY A 530 -15.41 -31.02 -2.05
C GLY A 530 -16.64 -31.91 -1.84
N GLN A 531 -17.50 -31.61 -0.86
CA GLN A 531 -18.71 -32.38 -0.59
C GLN A 531 -19.86 -31.88 -1.46
N SER A 532 -20.40 -32.72 -2.33
CA SER A 532 -21.47 -32.32 -3.24
C SER A 532 -22.70 -31.83 -2.47
N GLN A 533 -23.30 -30.71 -2.93
CA GLN A 533 -24.49 -30.06 -2.34
C GLN A 533 -24.26 -29.42 -0.96
N ALA A 534 -23.06 -29.49 -0.39
CA ALA A 534 -22.71 -28.66 0.76
C ALA A 534 -22.45 -27.24 0.25
N ASN A 535 -23.38 -26.31 0.46
CA ASN A 535 -23.27 -24.93 -0.03
C ASN A 535 -23.25 -23.94 1.13
N ASP A 536 -22.39 -22.94 1.04
CA ASP A 536 -22.27 -21.84 2.00
C ASP A 536 -23.17 -20.67 1.59
N SER A 537 -24.19 -20.39 2.42
CA SER A 537 -25.17 -19.31 2.21
C SER A 537 -24.77 -17.97 2.87
N SER A 538 -23.53 -17.87 3.38
CA SER A 538 -22.97 -16.63 3.93
C SER A 538 -23.08 -15.49 2.91
N CYS A 539 -23.79 -14.43 3.28
CA CYS A 539 -23.92 -13.25 2.42
C CYS A 539 -22.62 -12.42 2.50
N ARG A 540 -21.80 -12.53 1.45
CA ARG A 540 -20.50 -11.86 1.30
C ARG A 540 -20.43 -11.00 0.03
N PRO A 541 -19.49 -10.04 -0.05
CA PRO A 541 -19.38 -9.15 -1.21
C PRO A 541 -18.85 -9.86 -2.47
N ASN A 542 -18.27 -11.06 -2.34
CA ASN A 542 -17.71 -11.84 -3.45
C ASN A 542 -18.68 -12.07 -4.62
N GLN A 543 -19.99 -12.12 -4.35
CA GLN A 543 -21.01 -12.24 -5.38
C GLN A 543 -21.03 -11.08 -6.39
N LEU A 544 -20.52 -9.90 -6.02
CA LEU A 544 -20.47 -8.73 -6.89
C LEU A 544 -19.58 -8.96 -8.12
N PHE A 545 -18.55 -9.81 -7.99
CA PHE A 545 -17.67 -10.18 -9.11
C PHE A 545 -18.40 -10.92 -10.23
N ALA A 546 -19.52 -11.59 -9.92
CA ALA A 546 -20.35 -12.22 -10.93
C ALA A 546 -21.06 -11.21 -11.86
N ILE A 547 -21.01 -9.92 -11.51
CA ILE A 547 -21.60 -8.80 -12.25
C ILE A 547 -20.53 -7.79 -12.69
N SER A 548 -19.57 -7.43 -11.83
CA SER A 548 -18.66 -6.30 -12.05
C SER A 548 -17.65 -6.49 -13.19
N LEU A 549 -17.19 -7.71 -13.44
CA LEU A 549 -16.19 -8.06 -14.46
C LEU A 549 -16.69 -7.80 -15.90
N GLU A 550 -15.77 -7.57 -16.85
CA GLU A 550 -16.09 -7.26 -18.26
C GLU A 550 -17.13 -8.21 -18.86
N HIS A 551 -17.00 -9.50 -18.60
CA HIS A 551 -17.99 -10.53 -18.95
C HIS A 551 -18.72 -11.03 -17.69
N PRO A 552 -19.93 -10.53 -17.37
CA PRO A 552 -20.71 -10.99 -16.24
C PRO A 552 -21.19 -12.44 -16.44
N VAL A 553 -20.88 -13.32 -15.49
CA VAL A 553 -21.35 -14.72 -15.53
C VAL A 553 -22.82 -14.83 -15.08
N LEU A 554 -23.28 -13.96 -14.19
CA LEU A 554 -24.64 -14.02 -13.64
C LEU A 554 -25.67 -13.57 -14.68
N ASP A 555 -26.80 -14.26 -14.76
CA ASP A 555 -27.94 -13.86 -15.59
C ASP A 555 -28.48 -12.49 -15.16
N GLN A 556 -28.65 -11.58 -16.13
CA GLN A 556 -29.01 -10.18 -15.92
C GLN A 556 -30.27 -9.99 -15.08
N LYS A 557 -31.23 -10.92 -15.18
CA LYS A 557 -32.47 -10.90 -14.38
C LYS A 557 -32.24 -10.96 -12.87
N ARG A 558 -31.06 -11.40 -12.41
CA ARG A 558 -30.67 -11.52 -11.00
C ARG A 558 -29.81 -10.36 -10.50
N TRP A 559 -29.28 -9.51 -11.38
CA TRP A 559 -28.31 -8.48 -10.99
C TRP A 559 -28.87 -7.50 -9.96
N ALA A 560 -30.07 -6.96 -10.21
CA ALA A 560 -30.70 -6.00 -9.30
C ALA A 560 -30.91 -6.60 -7.90
N SER A 561 -31.27 -7.87 -7.80
CA SER A 561 -31.45 -8.56 -6.51
C SER A 561 -30.14 -8.59 -5.72
N VAL A 562 -29.05 -9.05 -6.36
CA VAL A 562 -27.71 -9.14 -5.75
C VAL A 562 -27.18 -7.78 -5.32
N VAL A 563 -27.25 -6.77 -6.20
CA VAL A 563 -26.77 -5.41 -5.90
C VAL A 563 -27.56 -4.77 -4.76
N ASN A 564 -28.89 -4.94 -4.73
CA ASN A 564 -29.73 -4.42 -3.65
C ASN A 564 -29.42 -5.09 -2.31
N VAL A 565 -29.15 -6.40 -2.30
CA VAL A 565 -28.73 -7.11 -1.07
C VAL A 565 -27.38 -6.59 -0.58
N ALA A 566 -26.39 -6.46 -1.47
CA ALA A 566 -25.07 -5.95 -1.11
C ALA A 566 -25.14 -4.51 -0.60
N GLN A 567 -25.90 -3.63 -1.27
CA GLN A 567 -26.14 -2.26 -0.83
C GLN A 567 -26.77 -2.22 0.57
N LYS A 568 -27.76 -3.07 0.83
CA LYS A 568 -28.49 -3.05 2.11
C LYS A 568 -27.68 -3.62 3.27
N LYS A 569 -26.94 -4.70 3.04
CA LYS A 569 -26.32 -5.49 4.12
C LYS A 569 -24.82 -5.25 4.29
N LEU A 570 -24.11 -4.91 3.21
CA LEU A 570 -22.64 -4.93 3.19
C LEU A 570 -22.05 -3.53 3.03
N LEU A 571 -22.66 -2.66 2.24
CA LEU A 571 -22.14 -1.31 1.98
C LEU A 571 -22.05 -0.48 3.28
N THR A 572 -20.94 0.25 3.41
CA THR A 572 -20.71 1.32 4.39
C THR A 572 -20.28 2.59 3.66
N SER A 573 -19.99 3.65 4.41
CA SER A 573 -19.39 4.87 3.85
C SER A 573 -17.97 4.64 3.32
N VAL A 574 -17.20 3.70 3.87
CA VAL A 574 -15.77 3.50 3.58
C VAL A 574 -15.45 2.19 2.86
N GLY A 575 -16.46 1.49 2.33
CA GLY A 575 -16.27 0.23 1.60
C GLY A 575 -17.39 -0.78 1.83
N LEU A 576 -17.08 -2.06 1.73
CA LEU A 576 -18.03 -3.14 2.00
C LEU A 576 -17.57 -4.05 3.12
N ARG A 577 -18.50 -4.45 3.99
CA ARG A 577 -18.32 -5.50 4.99
C ARG A 577 -18.01 -6.83 4.30
N SER A 578 -17.01 -7.54 4.81
CA SER A 578 -16.63 -8.86 4.33
C SER A 578 -17.65 -9.96 4.66
N LEU A 579 -18.55 -9.73 5.62
CA LEU A 579 -19.63 -10.63 6.02
C LEU A 579 -20.87 -9.82 6.46
N SER A 580 -22.06 -10.31 6.12
CA SER A 580 -23.34 -9.74 6.57
C SER A 580 -23.49 -9.72 8.10
N PRO A 581 -24.00 -8.62 8.70
CA PRO A 581 -24.29 -8.53 10.14
C PRO A 581 -25.28 -9.59 10.66
N ASP A 582 -26.08 -10.17 9.78
CA ASP A 582 -27.05 -11.23 10.12
C ASP A 582 -26.39 -12.57 10.45
N HIS A 583 -25.10 -12.75 10.15
CA HIS A 583 -24.38 -14.01 10.34
C HIS A 583 -23.80 -14.12 11.75
N PRO A 584 -23.87 -15.29 12.43
CA PRO A 584 -23.41 -15.45 13.81
C PRO A 584 -21.91 -15.19 14.01
N ASP A 585 -21.08 -15.46 12.99
CA ASP A 585 -19.64 -15.21 13.05
C ASP A 585 -19.26 -13.75 12.78
N TYR A 586 -20.24 -12.85 12.57
CA TYR A 586 -19.97 -11.44 12.30
C TYR A 586 -19.27 -10.75 13.48
N LYS A 587 -18.12 -10.13 13.19
CA LYS A 587 -17.30 -9.36 14.12
C LYS A 587 -17.26 -7.90 13.67
N PRO A 588 -17.84 -6.99 14.47
CA PRO A 588 -17.96 -5.59 14.07
C PRO A 588 -16.68 -4.76 14.25
N ILE A 589 -15.68 -5.29 14.95
CA ILE A 589 -14.48 -4.56 15.39
C ILE A 589 -13.23 -5.36 14.99
N TYR A 590 -12.29 -4.68 14.36
CA TYR A 590 -10.95 -5.14 14.02
C TYR A 590 -9.94 -4.46 14.94
N SER A 591 -9.70 -5.03 16.12
CA SER A 591 -8.74 -4.48 17.09
C SER A 591 -8.17 -5.55 18.03
N GLY A 592 -7.16 -5.16 18.80
CA GLY A 592 -6.53 -6.01 19.81
C GLY A 592 -5.32 -6.79 19.26
N ASP A 593 -5.07 -7.93 19.90
CA ASP A 593 -3.96 -8.81 19.57
C ASP A 593 -4.09 -9.41 18.15
N LEU A 594 -3.03 -10.08 17.69
CA LEU A 594 -3.03 -10.77 16.39
C LEU A 594 -4.24 -11.72 16.26
N ARG A 595 -4.60 -12.43 17.35
CA ARG A 595 -5.70 -13.39 17.33
C ARG A 595 -7.07 -12.78 17.12
N SER A 596 -7.35 -11.68 17.79
CA SER A 596 -8.61 -10.97 17.66
C SER A 596 -8.76 -10.38 16.27
N ARG A 597 -7.69 -9.80 15.74
CA ARG A 597 -7.64 -9.17 14.41
C ARG A 597 -7.79 -10.17 13.28
N ASP A 598 -6.96 -11.20 13.21
CA ASP A 598 -7.04 -12.22 12.15
C ASP A 598 -8.40 -12.92 12.19
N GLY A 599 -8.93 -13.17 13.39
CA GLY A 599 -10.25 -13.74 13.59
C GLY A 599 -11.41 -12.86 13.10
N ALA A 600 -11.20 -11.54 12.92
CA ALA A 600 -12.20 -10.58 12.43
C ALA A 600 -11.98 -10.15 10.97
N TYR A 601 -10.75 -10.31 10.45
CA TYR A 601 -10.25 -9.74 9.20
C TYR A 601 -11.16 -9.90 7.97
N HIS A 602 -11.81 -11.06 7.84
CA HIS A 602 -12.81 -11.32 6.80
C HIS A 602 -14.16 -11.75 7.37
N GLN A 603 -14.45 -11.42 8.63
CA GLN A 603 -15.69 -11.80 9.31
C GLN A 603 -16.53 -10.57 9.68
N GLY A 604 -16.49 -9.51 8.89
CA GLY A 604 -17.30 -8.31 9.13
C GLY A 604 -16.56 -7.03 8.80
N THR A 605 -15.25 -7.00 9.08
CA THR A 605 -14.32 -5.92 8.72
C THR A 605 -14.59 -5.40 7.31
N VAL A 606 -14.57 -4.08 7.18
CA VAL A 606 -14.88 -3.35 5.95
C VAL A 606 -13.62 -3.18 5.13
N TRP A 607 -13.71 -3.46 3.84
CA TRP A 607 -12.62 -3.32 2.89
C TRP A 607 -12.96 -2.21 1.89
N ALA A 608 -12.07 -1.22 1.76
CA ALA A 608 -12.29 -0.06 0.89
C ALA A 608 -12.28 -0.43 -0.60
N TRP A 609 -11.34 -1.26 -1.04
CA TRP A 609 -11.20 -1.63 -2.45
C TRP A 609 -12.47 -2.25 -3.05
N LEU A 610 -13.28 -2.94 -2.24
CA LEU A 610 -14.55 -3.54 -2.68
C LEU A 610 -15.58 -2.52 -3.17
N ILE A 611 -15.38 -1.23 -2.89
CA ILE A 611 -16.23 -0.17 -3.45
C ILE A 611 -16.17 -0.14 -4.97
N GLY A 612 -15.05 -0.50 -5.58
CA GLY A 612 -14.90 -0.50 -7.03
C GLY A 612 -15.75 -1.56 -7.73
N PRO A 613 -15.65 -2.86 -7.36
CA PRO A 613 -16.55 -3.89 -7.88
C PRO A 613 -18.03 -3.58 -7.60
N PHE A 614 -18.34 -2.95 -6.46
CA PHE A 614 -19.70 -2.51 -6.17
C PHE A 614 -20.19 -1.41 -7.13
N VAL A 615 -19.38 -0.37 -7.38
CA VAL A 615 -19.70 0.71 -8.33
C VAL A 615 -19.85 0.16 -9.76
N ASP A 616 -18.99 -0.77 -10.17
CA ASP A 616 -19.10 -1.41 -11.49
C ASP A 616 -20.39 -2.23 -11.63
N ALA A 617 -20.76 -2.99 -10.60
CA ALA A 617 -22.01 -3.75 -10.60
C ALA A 617 -23.23 -2.80 -10.55
N TRP A 618 -23.15 -1.72 -9.76
CA TRP A 618 -24.20 -0.69 -9.69
C TRP A 618 -24.47 -0.07 -11.06
N LEU A 619 -23.43 0.39 -11.76
CA LEU A 619 -23.55 1.01 -13.08
C LEU A 619 -23.99 0.01 -14.16
N LYS A 620 -23.83 -1.29 -13.97
CA LYS A 620 -24.43 -2.29 -14.87
C LYS A 620 -25.93 -2.49 -14.66
N VAL A 621 -26.41 -2.33 -13.43
CA VAL A 621 -27.84 -2.40 -13.10
C VAL A 621 -28.54 -1.07 -13.38
N HIS A 622 -27.85 0.04 -13.11
CA HIS A 622 -28.33 1.41 -13.22
C HIS A 622 -27.35 2.26 -14.07
N PRO A 623 -27.28 2.05 -15.40
CA PRO A 623 -26.31 2.71 -16.28
C PRO A 623 -26.29 4.24 -16.21
N ASP A 624 -27.46 4.84 -15.99
CA ASP A 624 -27.60 6.30 -15.97
C ASP A 624 -27.48 6.92 -14.56
N ASP A 625 -27.31 6.11 -13.50
CA ASP A 625 -27.26 6.58 -12.11
C ASP A 625 -25.82 6.77 -11.59
N THR A 626 -25.03 7.53 -12.35
CA THR A 626 -23.66 7.91 -11.99
C THR A 626 -23.62 8.83 -10.77
N THR A 627 -24.68 9.63 -10.57
CA THR A 627 -24.80 10.54 -9.42
C THR A 627 -24.86 9.75 -8.11
N ARG A 628 -25.66 8.69 -8.03
CA ARG A 628 -25.70 7.85 -6.83
C ARG A 628 -24.45 7.00 -6.69
N ALA A 629 -23.85 6.55 -7.80
CA ALA A 629 -22.56 5.87 -7.76
C ALA A 629 -21.46 6.73 -7.14
N ARG A 630 -21.35 8.01 -7.56
CA ARG A 630 -20.45 9.02 -6.95
C ARG A 630 -20.73 9.20 -5.46
N LYS A 631 -22.00 9.18 -5.05
CA LYS A 631 -22.38 9.35 -3.64
C LYS A 631 -21.79 8.27 -2.73
N PHE A 632 -21.61 7.05 -3.21
CA PHE A 632 -21.00 5.98 -2.39
C PHE A 632 -19.51 6.23 -2.08
N LEU A 633 -18.88 7.20 -2.74
CA LEU A 633 -17.47 7.57 -2.54
C LEU A 633 -17.32 8.84 -1.69
N GLU A 634 -18.41 9.46 -1.23
CA GLU A 634 -18.42 10.84 -0.73
C GLU A 634 -17.67 11.07 0.59
N THR A 635 -17.33 10.01 1.32
CA THR A 635 -16.62 10.08 2.60
C THR A 635 -15.11 9.81 2.50
N PHE A 636 -14.61 9.29 1.37
CA PHE A 636 -13.18 9.08 1.18
C PHE A 636 -12.35 10.38 1.20
N PRO A 637 -12.84 11.54 0.69
CA PRO A 637 -12.11 12.81 0.83
C PRO A 637 -11.82 13.22 2.28
N GLN A 638 -12.69 12.84 3.22
CA GLN A 638 -12.54 13.08 4.65
C GLN A 638 -11.52 12.09 5.25
N HIS A 639 -11.56 10.83 4.80
CA HIS A 639 -10.61 9.79 5.23
C HIS A 639 -9.16 10.15 4.92
N LEU A 640 -8.87 10.86 3.81
CA LEU A 640 -7.50 11.33 3.51
C LEU A 640 -6.91 12.27 4.59
N GLY A 641 -7.71 12.75 5.54
CA GLY A 641 -7.25 13.53 6.69
C GLY A 641 -7.14 12.72 7.99
N ASP A 642 -7.28 11.39 7.95
CA ASP A 642 -7.29 10.51 9.13
C ASP A 642 -6.38 9.28 8.94
N ASP A 643 -5.97 8.64 10.05
CA ASP A 643 -5.05 7.48 10.07
C ASP A 643 -3.77 7.72 9.22
N GLY A 644 -3.72 7.26 7.96
CA GLY A 644 -2.69 7.63 6.99
C GLY A 644 -3.08 8.87 6.17
N ILE A 645 -2.43 10.00 6.43
CA ILE A 645 -2.76 11.27 5.75
C ILE A 645 -2.39 11.19 4.27
N GLY A 646 -3.34 11.60 3.41
CA GLY A 646 -3.18 11.61 1.96
C GLY A 646 -3.29 10.24 1.29
N THR A 647 -3.73 9.22 2.00
CA THR A 647 -3.88 7.85 1.48
C THR A 647 -5.13 7.17 2.05
N ILE A 648 -5.39 5.93 1.63
CA ILE A 648 -6.54 5.14 2.08
C ILE A 648 -6.04 3.88 2.77
N SER A 649 -6.55 3.67 3.98
CA SER A 649 -6.19 2.53 4.82
C SER A 649 -6.73 1.22 4.23
N GLU A 650 -6.17 0.12 4.70
CA GLU A 650 -6.49 -1.21 4.23
C GLU A 650 -7.91 -1.65 4.59
N VAL A 651 -8.22 -1.58 5.87
CA VAL A 651 -9.48 -2.03 6.43
C VAL A 651 -10.04 -1.04 7.43
N PHE A 652 -11.33 -1.18 7.71
CA PHE A 652 -12.05 -0.38 8.69
C PHE A 652 -12.93 -1.26 9.57
N ASP A 653 -13.15 -0.82 10.80
CA ASP A 653 -14.19 -1.37 11.65
C ASP A 653 -15.54 -1.38 10.92
N ALA A 654 -16.34 -2.43 11.12
CA ALA A 654 -17.67 -2.51 10.55
C ALA A 654 -18.72 -1.74 11.36
N ARG A 655 -18.37 -1.40 12.60
CA ARG A 655 -19.11 -0.49 13.48
C ARG A 655 -18.71 0.96 13.20
N GLU A 656 -19.70 1.84 13.17
CA GLU A 656 -19.46 3.28 13.14
C GLU A 656 -18.64 3.73 14.37
N PRO A 657 -17.73 4.70 14.23
CA PRO A 657 -17.51 5.56 13.05
C PRO A 657 -16.58 4.96 11.98
N HIS A 658 -16.35 3.64 11.97
CA HIS A 658 -15.47 2.94 11.03
C HIS A 658 -14.00 3.33 11.20
N PHE A 659 -13.45 3.12 12.39
CA PHE A 659 -12.02 3.34 12.65
C PHE A 659 -11.16 2.52 11.68
N ALA A 660 -10.15 3.16 11.11
CA ALA A 660 -9.19 2.53 10.22
C ALA A 660 -8.30 1.53 10.96
N GLY A 661 -7.82 0.53 10.23
CA GLY A 661 -6.86 -0.45 10.70
C GLY A 661 -6.13 -1.11 9.53
N GLY A 662 -5.27 -2.07 9.87
CA GLY A 662 -4.38 -2.68 8.88
C GLY A 662 -3.28 -1.69 8.48
N CYS A 663 -2.81 -1.79 7.24
CA CYS A 663 -1.89 -0.81 6.66
C CYS A 663 -2.55 0.57 6.56
N ILE A 664 -1.80 1.62 6.90
CA ILE A 664 -2.29 3.01 6.78
C ILE A 664 -2.43 3.44 5.31
N ALA A 665 -1.70 2.77 4.41
CA ALA A 665 -1.68 3.03 2.98
C ALA A 665 -1.79 1.71 2.22
N GLN A 666 -2.81 1.55 1.39
CA GLN A 666 -3.09 0.28 0.73
C GLN A 666 -3.46 0.48 -0.76
N ALA A 667 -2.71 -0.20 -1.64
CA ALA A 667 -2.66 0.00 -3.09
C ALA A 667 -4.02 -0.18 -3.76
N TRP A 668 -4.66 -1.34 -3.57
CA TRP A 668 -6.00 -1.62 -4.11
C TRP A 668 -7.08 -0.70 -3.55
N SER A 669 -6.99 -0.26 -2.29
CA SER A 669 -7.93 0.73 -1.74
C SER A 669 -7.82 2.06 -2.46
N VAL A 670 -6.59 2.59 -2.63
CA VAL A 670 -6.34 3.83 -3.37
C VAL A 670 -6.74 3.68 -4.84
N ALA A 671 -6.36 2.58 -5.48
CA ALA A 671 -6.59 2.32 -6.90
C ALA A 671 -8.09 2.23 -7.23
N GLU A 672 -8.85 1.42 -6.50
CA GLU A 672 -10.27 1.21 -6.78
C GLU A 672 -11.12 2.44 -6.46
N VAL A 673 -10.76 3.21 -5.43
CA VAL A 673 -11.43 4.48 -5.13
C VAL A 673 -11.12 5.51 -6.21
N LEU A 674 -9.87 5.66 -6.64
CA LEU A 674 -9.49 6.58 -7.71
C LEU A 674 -10.20 6.21 -9.02
N ARG A 675 -10.11 4.95 -9.45
CA ARG A 675 -10.76 4.45 -10.66
C ARG A 675 -12.27 4.70 -10.64
N SER A 676 -12.93 4.37 -9.53
CA SER A 676 -14.38 4.58 -9.37
C SER A 676 -14.74 6.06 -9.34
N TRP A 677 -13.87 6.90 -8.77
CA TRP A 677 -14.04 8.34 -8.77
C TRP A 677 -13.94 8.90 -10.20
N ILE A 678 -13.02 8.44 -11.02
CA ILE A 678 -12.94 8.89 -12.41
C ILE A 678 -14.13 8.39 -13.22
N LYS A 679 -14.52 7.13 -13.03
CA LYS A 679 -15.65 6.51 -13.74
C LYS A 679 -17.01 7.17 -13.46
N THR A 680 -17.15 7.85 -12.32
CA THR A 680 -18.39 8.52 -11.88
C THR A 680 -18.31 10.04 -11.96
N ALA A 681 -17.30 10.57 -12.66
CA ALA A 681 -17.05 12.00 -12.80
C ALA A 681 -18.06 12.72 -13.70
#